data_AF-A0A0V0ZXU6-F1
#
_entry.id   AF-A0A0V0ZXU6-F1
#
_cell.length_a   1.000
_cell.length_b   1.000
_cell.length_c   1.000
_cell.angle_alpha   90.00
_cell.angle_beta   90.00
_cell.angle_gamma   90.00
#
_symmetry.space_group_name_H-M   'P 1'
#
loop_
_entity.id
_entity.type
_entity.pdbx_description
1 polymer ?
#
loop_
_entity_poly.entity_id
_entity_poly.type
_entity_poly.pdbx_seq_one_letter_code
_entity_poly.pdbx_strand_id
1 'polypeptide(L)'
;MANAVELCRKLCQQHTIGVNKDAEEWSHLAKQLHTKCSVDANDKSVQELWDNFENIDETLLLNFLLCFEHCRNSEAIVWFTKILQQFISRPSADPKSRLQLMAKLNGVSFLCKCLRWFVRKFDQTDEMIEVIQALIPIIQIVGGVDGRFFMKVRFLGLLDMSINVMCNTAQYPLTESLLDFLTFACRSGQNASALVKNEMMVPFLKKIFAGCEKTTPSVIRKYAELLFLMAKPKKTRKSLVSQGIIPSVLELFRAFFGKDDNISQINCNAALGTLRLLTSTISGRQNLVACNGLEIFRDLIRSFDESEASSPLCSHMYHSISSLCIRCLPMRPLPIDNMKYPVDVSIVEIQHSTPDPPEAVSDSEDDISVAAGFLTDTDDEAMSRASQSEKPPIPLRIFQKETHWYRFLTRELDYGTLLSKDGTFGNVSAKQTDNMLFEMADLENFMLEINQRQRRRSISSLREIRLSGKHRSITEQLLEKSQSGLPTWYHWIDYCCQAVSTRSVIPFESLGYPDMHGCYPNLPQQKLKCYPNALLNMVGHLLERLESNKDYIPKVVYDLDQLVATRRTYNTSKFILNNDIVKLGRSNPDTTSLQFESRFEGGNLRKVGPYEYDLILTPDTNQMNEYFHTYYFQVSNMLTEISYTLNIINCVKTRSLYNSGMQPLVFSVTEALLGRPGWVRIGGNCVYYRNFYSRGSSSTAAKSSETITSYYTASFNVHFRHRYDICYFAYHYPYTYTMLKTHLVKTNQLLSLKKDIHFRTDVMCHTLSGNPVILVTVTELGDRIQLKSRDIVVLSARIHPGESNSSWMMHGMINYLISDHPFAKLARSKFIFKLIPMLNVDGVINGNHRCSLAGKDLNRQWVAPERSMYPSIYHTKNLISYLHRIGRTPFVYCDFHGHSRKMNVFLYGNNPNLSWYTGDRLQKHGFEFYQFPEILDETSTAFELKYCAFTIKKNKEGSARVAIWRDTGISRAYTLEASYAGFDTGGYKGHQITTRDLIEMGEQFVESLVHLKKNVEQGKSPTRRFEIGAEQKE
;
A
#
# COMPACT_ATOMS: atom_id res chain seq x y z
N MET A 1 22.47 -50.87 -40.50
CA MET A 1 21.54 -50.45 -39.43
C MET A 1 21.26 -51.48 -38.32
N ALA A 2 20.52 -52.58 -38.51
CA ALA A 2 20.22 -53.52 -37.40
C ALA A 2 21.49 -54.06 -36.72
N ASN A 3 22.52 -54.36 -37.52
CA ASN A 3 23.86 -54.71 -37.02
C ASN A 3 24.55 -53.59 -36.21
N ALA A 4 24.17 -52.31 -36.36
CA ALA A 4 24.70 -51.19 -35.59
C ALA A 4 24.00 -51.07 -34.23
N VAL A 5 22.67 -51.19 -34.18
CA VAL A 5 21.90 -51.37 -32.92
C VAL A 5 22.48 -52.53 -32.12
N GLU A 6 22.60 -53.68 -32.79
CA GLU A 6 23.05 -54.93 -32.18
C GLU A 6 24.54 -54.87 -31.80
N LEU A 7 25.36 -54.07 -32.49
CA LEU A 7 26.74 -53.81 -32.09
C LEU A 7 26.83 -52.83 -30.91
N CYS A 8 26.03 -51.76 -30.86
CA CYS A 8 25.93 -50.90 -29.68
C CYS A 8 25.50 -51.71 -28.44
N ARG A 9 24.46 -52.55 -28.62
CA ARG A 9 23.96 -53.47 -27.59
C ARG A 9 25.03 -54.48 -27.17
N LYS A 10 25.66 -55.19 -28.12
CA LYS A 10 26.73 -56.16 -27.82
C LYS A 10 27.97 -55.52 -27.20
N LEU A 11 28.45 -54.38 -27.68
CA LEU A 11 29.62 -53.70 -27.10
C LEU A 11 29.34 -53.17 -25.69
N CYS A 12 28.11 -52.73 -25.40
CA CYS A 12 27.71 -52.38 -24.04
C CYS A 12 27.54 -53.62 -23.15
N GLN A 13 26.94 -54.71 -23.64
CA GLN A 13 26.74 -55.96 -22.90
C GLN A 13 28.03 -56.77 -22.67
N GLN A 14 28.99 -56.71 -23.60
CA GLN A 14 30.34 -57.28 -23.46
C GLN A 14 31.22 -56.47 -22.49
N HIS A 15 30.78 -55.28 -22.08
CA HIS A 15 31.50 -54.39 -21.19
C HIS A 15 30.71 -53.99 -19.92
N THR A 16 29.52 -54.55 -19.70
CA THR A 16 28.84 -54.54 -18.40
C THR A 16 29.50 -55.53 -17.44
N ILE A 17 30.64 -55.13 -16.86
CA ILE A 17 31.16 -55.43 -15.51
C ILE A 17 32.56 -54.81 -15.40
N GLY A 18 32.84 -54.11 -14.28
CA GLY A 18 34.18 -53.66 -13.93
C GLY A 18 34.45 -52.16 -14.15
N VAL A 19 34.57 -51.42 -13.05
CA VAL A 19 35.14 -50.06 -13.06
C VAL A 19 36.67 -50.18 -13.09
N ASN A 20 37.26 -50.29 -14.28
CA ASN A 20 38.65 -49.96 -14.63
C ASN A 20 38.88 -50.26 -16.13
N LYS A 21 38.51 -49.31 -16.99
CA LYS A 21 38.89 -49.28 -18.41
C LYS A 21 39.63 -47.98 -18.68
N ASP A 22 40.83 -48.07 -19.25
CA ASP A 22 41.63 -46.89 -19.56
C ASP A 22 41.01 -46.03 -20.68
N ALA A 23 41.38 -44.75 -20.70
CA ALA A 23 40.77 -43.76 -21.60
C ALA A 23 40.96 -44.09 -23.10
N GLU A 24 42.00 -44.87 -23.45
CA GLU A 24 42.25 -45.31 -24.81
C GLU A 24 41.24 -46.34 -25.29
N GLU A 25 40.82 -47.28 -24.43
CA GLU A 25 39.78 -48.27 -24.79
C GLU A 25 38.45 -47.60 -25.11
N TRP A 26 38.04 -46.63 -24.28
CA TRP A 26 36.81 -45.86 -24.52
C TRP A 26 36.90 -45.00 -25.77
N SER A 27 38.07 -44.43 -26.08
CA SER A 27 38.30 -43.66 -27.31
C SER A 27 38.27 -44.57 -28.55
N HIS A 28 38.84 -45.77 -28.47
CA HIS A 28 38.78 -46.79 -29.52
C HIS A 28 37.36 -47.32 -29.74
N LEU A 29 36.62 -47.63 -28.66
CA LEU A 29 35.21 -47.99 -28.70
C LEU A 29 34.37 -46.90 -29.40
N ALA A 30 34.53 -45.64 -28.99
CA ALA A 30 33.81 -44.52 -29.59
C ALA A 30 34.12 -44.33 -31.09
N LYS A 31 35.38 -44.52 -31.51
CA LYS A 31 35.76 -44.54 -32.93
C LYS A 31 35.09 -45.71 -33.68
N GLN A 32 35.12 -46.93 -33.14
CA GLN A 32 34.46 -48.09 -33.77
C GLN A 32 32.96 -47.90 -33.91
N LEU A 33 32.30 -47.31 -32.91
CA LEU A 33 30.88 -46.95 -32.96
C LEU A 33 30.61 -45.94 -34.07
N HIS A 34 31.41 -44.87 -34.19
CA HIS A 34 31.23 -43.90 -35.27
C HIS A 34 31.47 -44.53 -36.65
N THR A 35 32.64 -45.11 -36.91
CA THR A 35 33.04 -45.62 -38.24
C THR A 35 32.11 -46.72 -38.79
N LYS A 36 31.46 -47.52 -37.91
CA LYS A 36 30.50 -48.55 -38.33
C LYS A 36 29.06 -48.08 -38.47
N CYS A 37 28.76 -46.84 -38.09
CA CYS A 37 27.39 -46.32 -38.05
C CYS A 37 27.18 -45.01 -38.82
N SER A 38 28.24 -44.27 -39.17
CA SER A 38 28.17 -43.07 -40.02
C SER A 38 27.92 -43.39 -41.49
N VAL A 39 28.31 -44.59 -41.95
CA VAL A 39 28.24 -45.02 -43.37
C VAL A 39 26.79 -45.21 -43.88
N ASP A 40 25.83 -45.48 -42.99
CA ASP A 40 24.40 -45.77 -43.30
C ASP A 40 23.45 -44.57 -42.97
N ALA A 41 23.98 -43.39 -42.62
CA ALA A 41 23.26 -42.42 -41.77
C ALA A 41 22.39 -41.36 -42.51
N ASN A 42 21.17 -41.73 -42.92
CA ASN A 42 20.07 -40.79 -43.16
C ASN A 42 19.25 -40.57 -41.85
N ASP A 43 18.35 -39.58 -41.79
CA ASP A 43 17.57 -39.30 -40.57
C ASP A 43 16.72 -40.49 -40.07
N LYS A 44 16.13 -41.26 -40.99
CA LYS A 44 15.44 -42.53 -40.66
C LYS A 44 16.33 -43.47 -39.85
N SER A 45 17.64 -43.46 -40.11
CA SER A 45 18.58 -44.39 -39.49
C SER A 45 18.75 -44.17 -37.99
N VAL A 46 18.68 -42.91 -37.54
CA VAL A 46 18.76 -42.56 -36.10
C VAL A 46 17.43 -42.85 -35.40
N GLN A 47 16.31 -42.76 -36.11
CA GLN A 47 14.99 -43.10 -35.61
C GLN A 47 14.84 -44.63 -35.43
N GLU A 48 15.18 -45.43 -36.45
CA GLU A 48 15.21 -46.91 -36.34
C GLU A 48 16.19 -47.39 -35.25
N LEU A 49 17.30 -46.68 -35.03
CA LEU A 49 18.21 -46.92 -33.90
C LEU A 49 17.48 -46.79 -32.55
N TRP A 50 16.69 -45.73 -32.34
CA TRP A 50 15.95 -45.53 -31.10
C TRP A 50 14.69 -46.39 -30.98
N ASP A 51 14.06 -46.76 -32.08
CA ASP A 51 12.90 -47.65 -32.09
C ASP A 51 13.30 -49.09 -31.72
N ASN A 52 14.49 -49.56 -32.10
CA ASN A 52 15.04 -50.83 -31.59
C ASN A 52 15.62 -50.73 -30.15
N PHE A 53 15.57 -49.55 -29.53
CA PHE A 53 15.95 -49.26 -28.14
C PHE A 53 14.68 -48.93 -27.31
N GLU A 54 13.57 -49.66 -27.48
CA GLU A 54 12.32 -49.43 -26.70
C GLU A 54 12.51 -49.49 -25.17
N ASN A 55 13.49 -50.25 -24.68
CA ASN A 55 13.85 -50.32 -23.26
C ASN A 55 15.32 -49.90 -23.07
N ILE A 56 15.54 -48.60 -22.80
CA ILE A 56 16.87 -48.06 -22.47
C ILE A 56 17.11 -48.24 -20.98
N ASP A 57 17.89 -49.28 -20.65
CA ASP A 57 18.52 -49.42 -19.33
C ASP A 57 19.34 -48.16 -18.99
N GLU A 58 19.27 -47.72 -17.73
CA GLU A 58 20.08 -46.62 -17.21
C GLU A 58 21.59 -46.87 -17.46
N THR A 59 22.02 -48.13 -17.41
CA THR A 59 23.40 -48.58 -17.70
C THR A 59 23.81 -48.31 -19.15
N LEU A 60 22.89 -48.51 -20.10
CA LEU A 60 23.13 -48.33 -21.53
C LEU A 60 23.27 -46.84 -21.90
N LEU A 61 22.42 -46.00 -21.30
CA LEU A 61 22.51 -44.54 -21.43
C LEU A 61 23.77 -43.98 -20.73
N LEU A 62 24.16 -44.55 -19.58
CA LEU A 62 25.39 -44.17 -18.88
C LEU A 62 26.64 -44.48 -19.72
N ASN A 63 26.72 -45.68 -20.32
CA ASN A 63 27.83 -46.04 -21.20
C ASN A 63 27.92 -45.14 -22.44
N PHE A 64 26.78 -44.76 -23.02
CA PHE A 64 26.76 -43.81 -24.14
C PHE A 64 27.18 -42.39 -23.72
N LEU A 65 26.81 -41.95 -22.51
CA LEU A 65 27.26 -40.67 -21.95
C LEU A 65 28.76 -40.67 -21.63
N LEU A 66 29.33 -41.79 -21.17
CA LEU A 66 30.77 -41.95 -20.93
C LEU A 66 31.61 -41.79 -22.22
N CYS A 67 31.06 -42.13 -23.39
CA CYS A 67 31.75 -41.91 -24.67
C CYS A 67 32.10 -40.42 -24.89
N PHE A 68 31.32 -39.47 -24.37
CA PHE A 68 31.68 -38.04 -24.41
C PHE A 68 32.86 -37.69 -23.49
N GLU A 69 33.01 -38.35 -22.33
CA GLU A 69 34.18 -38.08 -21.47
C GLU A 69 35.49 -38.53 -22.12
N HIS A 70 35.49 -39.56 -22.96
CA HIS A 70 36.73 -40.17 -23.48
C HIS A 70 37.00 -39.99 -24.98
N CYS A 71 35.97 -39.86 -25.84
CA CYS A 71 36.17 -39.68 -27.28
C CYS A 71 36.71 -38.28 -27.62
N ARG A 72 37.59 -38.21 -28.64
CA ARG A 72 38.30 -36.98 -29.08
C ARG A 72 38.32 -36.77 -30.59
N ASN A 73 37.66 -37.64 -31.37
CA ASN A 73 37.46 -37.40 -32.80
C ASN A 73 36.20 -36.53 -32.98
N SER A 74 36.31 -35.48 -33.78
CA SER A 74 35.27 -34.45 -33.91
C SER A 74 33.97 -34.99 -34.52
N GLU A 75 34.10 -35.74 -35.63
CA GLU A 75 32.98 -36.34 -36.37
C GLU A 75 32.14 -37.26 -35.47
N ALA A 76 32.79 -38.08 -34.64
CA ALA A 76 32.16 -38.94 -33.66
C ALA A 76 31.37 -38.17 -32.59
N ILE A 77 31.94 -37.08 -32.04
CA ILE A 77 31.24 -36.24 -31.05
C ILE A 77 30.02 -35.56 -31.69
N VAL A 78 30.16 -34.97 -32.88
CA VAL A 78 29.04 -34.38 -33.63
C VAL A 78 27.96 -35.42 -33.90
N TRP A 79 28.34 -36.63 -34.33
CA TRP A 79 27.40 -37.74 -34.56
C TRP A 79 26.68 -38.17 -33.26
N PHE A 80 27.39 -38.27 -32.13
CA PHE A 80 26.77 -38.55 -30.83
C PHE A 80 25.82 -37.44 -30.36
N THR A 81 26.10 -36.16 -30.62
CA THR A 81 25.17 -35.06 -30.27
C THR A 81 23.88 -35.11 -31.07
N LYS A 82 23.93 -35.44 -32.38
CA LYS A 82 22.75 -35.66 -33.22
C LYS A 82 21.89 -36.82 -32.68
N ILE A 83 22.52 -37.89 -32.20
CA ILE A 83 21.83 -39.02 -31.53
C ILE A 83 21.17 -38.60 -30.20
N LEU A 84 21.84 -37.81 -29.35
CA LEU A 84 21.24 -37.28 -28.12
C LEU A 84 20.08 -36.32 -28.41
N GLN A 85 20.16 -35.52 -29.48
CA GLN A 85 19.07 -34.64 -29.88
C GLN A 85 17.82 -35.43 -30.23
N GLN A 86 17.95 -36.48 -31.05
CA GLN A 86 16.84 -37.38 -31.36
C GLN A 86 16.34 -38.14 -30.11
N PHE A 87 17.23 -38.57 -29.21
CA PHE A 87 16.84 -39.19 -27.94
C PHE A 87 15.96 -38.28 -27.07
N ILE A 88 16.25 -36.98 -27.05
CA ILE A 88 15.47 -35.99 -26.29
C ILE A 88 14.15 -35.66 -27.02
N SER A 89 14.18 -35.54 -28.35
CA SER A 89 13.06 -35.06 -29.16
C SER A 89 12.03 -36.11 -29.59
N ARG A 90 12.32 -37.43 -29.47
CA ARG A 90 11.40 -38.52 -29.89
C ARG A 90 9.97 -38.33 -29.34
N PRO A 91 8.89 -38.32 -30.16
CA PRO A 91 7.53 -37.99 -29.69
C PRO A 91 6.85 -39.03 -28.79
N SER A 92 7.28 -40.30 -28.82
CA SER A 92 6.56 -41.44 -28.23
C SER A 92 6.71 -41.62 -26.71
N ALA A 93 7.41 -40.73 -26.02
CA ALA A 93 7.64 -40.79 -24.58
C ALA A 93 7.71 -39.37 -23.97
N ASP A 94 7.55 -39.24 -22.65
CA ASP A 94 7.74 -37.94 -21.98
C ASP A 94 9.20 -37.44 -22.13
N PRO A 95 9.45 -36.25 -22.71
CA PRO A 95 10.80 -35.66 -22.77
C PRO A 95 11.35 -35.32 -21.37
N LYS A 96 10.50 -34.93 -20.43
CA LYS A 96 10.90 -34.48 -19.09
C LYS A 96 11.53 -35.61 -18.28
N SER A 97 10.92 -36.80 -18.29
CA SER A 97 11.44 -38.01 -17.65
C SER A 97 12.81 -38.44 -18.22
N ARG A 98 12.99 -38.36 -19.55
CA ARG A 98 14.28 -38.66 -20.21
C ARG A 98 15.39 -37.68 -19.79
N LEU A 99 15.08 -36.38 -19.78
CA LEU A 99 16.02 -35.35 -19.31
C LEU A 99 16.37 -35.51 -17.83
N GLN A 100 15.39 -35.85 -16.98
CA GLN A 100 15.61 -36.15 -15.57
C GLN A 100 16.51 -37.39 -15.37
N LEU A 101 16.35 -38.43 -16.20
CA LEU A 101 17.25 -39.59 -16.19
C LEU A 101 18.68 -39.21 -16.60
N MET A 102 18.85 -38.40 -17.66
CA MET A 102 20.18 -37.90 -18.05
C MET A 102 20.84 -37.06 -16.94
N ALA A 103 20.07 -36.28 -16.18
CA ALA A 103 20.57 -35.54 -15.01
C ALA A 103 20.91 -36.46 -13.83
N LYS A 104 20.08 -37.49 -13.54
CA LYS A 104 20.34 -38.55 -12.55
C LYS A 104 21.66 -39.26 -12.83
N LEU A 105 21.89 -39.63 -14.10
CA LEU A 105 23.11 -40.26 -14.61
C LEU A 105 24.29 -39.29 -14.78
N ASN A 106 24.21 -38.08 -14.22
CA ASN A 106 25.28 -37.08 -14.26
C ASN A 106 25.72 -36.66 -15.69
N GLY A 107 24.86 -36.84 -16.70
CA GLY A 107 25.13 -36.60 -18.13
C GLY A 107 25.76 -35.24 -18.44
N VAL A 108 25.27 -34.19 -17.78
CA VAL A 108 25.83 -32.83 -17.83
C VAL A 108 27.33 -32.80 -17.53
N SER A 109 27.82 -33.60 -16.58
CA SER A 109 29.24 -33.64 -16.23
C SER A 109 30.07 -34.26 -17.33
N PHE A 110 29.59 -35.31 -18.00
CA PHE A 110 30.30 -35.96 -19.11
C PHE A 110 30.37 -35.02 -20.32
N LEU A 111 29.24 -34.40 -20.68
CA LEU A 111 29.18 -33.41 -21.75
C LEU A 111 30.03 -32.16 -21.46
N CYS A 112 30.01 -31.64 -20.22
CA CYS A 112 30.84 -30.51 -19.82
C CYS A 112 32.34 -30.86 -19.79
N LYS A 113 32.73 -32.08 -19.41
CA LYS A 113 34.12 -32.56 -19.52
C LYS A 113 34.57 -32.66 -20.98
N CYS A 114 33.69 -33.11 -21.88
CA CYS A 114 33.93 -33.12 -23.33
C CYS A 114 34.19 -31.70 -23.85
N LEU A 115 33.23 -30.79 -23.64
CA LEU A 115 33.33 -29.37 -24.00
C LEU A 115 34.62 -28.73 -23.45
N ARG A 116 34.98 -29.03 -22.20
CA ARG A 116 36.21 -28.53 -21.56
C ARG A 116 37.47 -28.97 -22.29
N TRP A 117 37.51 -30.16 -22.88
CA TRP A 117 38.67 -30.60 -23.65
C TRP A 117 38.80 -29.79 -24.93
N PHE A 118 37.74 -29.69 -25.73
CA PHE A 118 37.76 -28.95 -27.00
C PHE A 118 38.02 -27.44 -26.77
N VAL A 119 37.32 -26.79 -25.85
CA VAL A 119 37.54 -25.35 -25.54
C VAL A 119 38.96 -25.10 -24.98
N ARG A 120 39.58 -26.06 -24.26
CA ARG A 120 40.97 -25.94 -23.77
C ARG A 120 42.03 -26.22 -24.85
N LYS A 121 41.69 -26.97 -25.89
CA LYS A 121 42.59 -27.34 -27.00
C LYS A 121 42.30 -26.62 -28.32
N PHE A 122 41.34 -25.70 -28.29
CA PHE A 122 40.85 -24.96 -29.44
C PHE A 122 41.96 -24.23 -30.21
N ASP A 123 42.05 -24.53 -31.50
CA ASP A 123 43.10 -24.16 -32.45
C ASP A 123 42.54 -23.52 -33.73
N GLN A 124 41.26 -23.15 -33.72
CA GLN A 124 40.53 -22.47 -34.81
C GLN A 124 40.18 -23.31 -36.06
N THR A 125 40.32 -24.65 -36.02
CA THR A 125 39.84 -25.48 -37.14
C THR A 125 38.31 -25.63 -37.15
N ASP A 126 37.73 -25.83 -38.33
CA ASP A 126 36.28 -25.95 -38.51
C ASP A 126 35.70 -27.18 -37.78
N GLU A 127 36.45 -28.27 -37.64
CA GLU A 127 35.99 -29.47 -36.92
C GLU A 127 35.93 -29.23 -35.41
N MET A 128 36.78 -28.36 -34.85
CA MET A 128 36.66 -27.92 -33.45
C MET A 128 35.50 -26.95 -33.26
N ILE A 129 35.21 -26.11 -34.26
CA ILE A 129 34.05 -25.22 -34.26
C ILE A 129 32.75 -26.04 -34.25
N GLU A 130 32.56 -26.98 -35.20
CA GLU A 130 31.33 -27.79 -35.29
C GLU A 130 31.07 -28.57 -33.99
N VAL A 131 32.10 -29.18 -33.39
CA VAL A 131 31.98 -29.90 -32.12
C VAL A 131 31.47 -29.01 -30.99
N ILE A 132 32.06 -27.82 -30.81
CA ILE A 132 31.66 -26.93 -29.72
C ILE A 132 30.23 -26.41 -29.95
N GLN A 133 29.89 -26.06 -31.19
CA GLN A 133 28.54 -25.63 -31.54
C GLN A 133 27.49 -26.74 -31.34
N ALA A 134 27.82 -28.00 -31.64
CA ALA A 134 26.92 -29.14 -31.47
C ALA A 134 26.74 -29.57 -30.00
N LEU A 135 27.79 -29.45 -29.17
CA LEU A 135 27.74 -29.79 -27.74
C LEU A 135 26.87 -28.81 -26.92
N ILE A 136 26.93 -27.52 -27.21
CA ILE A 136 26.35 -26.47 -26.36
C ILE A 136 24.83 -26.59 -26.19
N PRO A 137 23.99 -26.77 -27.24
CA PRO A 137 22.55 -26.93 -27.10
C PRO A 137 22.18 -28.12 -26.21
N ILE A 138 22.84 -29.27 -26.39
CA ILE A 138 22.58 -30.47 -25.56
C ILE A 138 22.95 -30.21 -24.10
N ILE A 139 24.06 -29.52 -23.84
CA ILE A 139 24.50 -29.11 -22.50
C ILE A 139 23.49 -28.17 -21.83
N GLN A 140 22.92 -27.21 -22.58
CA GLN A 140 21.88 -26.30 -22.06
C GLN A 140 20.57 -27.05 -21.78
N ILE A 141 20.12 -27.91 -22.70
CA ILE A 141 18.85 -28.66 -22.59
C ILE A 141 18.87 -29.60 -21.38
N VAL A 142 19.91 -30.44 -21.24
CA VAL A 142 20.05 -31.35 -20.08
C VAL A 142 20.41 -30.56 -18.81
N GLY A 143 21.19 -29.48 -18.94
CA GLY A 143 21.51 -28.56 -17.85
C GLY A 143 20.29 -27.85 -17.26
N GLY A 144 19.21 -27.67 -18.04
CA GLY A 144 17.95 -27.05 -17.60
C GLY A 144 17.19 -27.83 -16.52
N VAL A 145 17.47 -29.13 -16.35
CA VAL A 145 16.86 -29.97 -15.30
C VAL A 145 17.87 -30.46 -14.24
N ASP A 146 19.17 -30.21 -14.43
CA ASP A 146 20.21 -30.58 -13.48
C ASP A 146 20.43 -29.47 -12.44
N GLY A 147 19.90 -29.66 -11.24
CA GLY A 147 20.06 -28.73 -10.11
C GLY A 147 21.52 -28.47 -9.67
N ARG A 148 22.51 -29.20 -10.22
CA ARG A 148 23.95 -28.96 -10.00
C ARG A 148 24.68 -28.38 -11.22
N PHE A 149 24.00 -28.16 -12.36
CA PHE A 149 24.58 -27.66 -13.62
C PHE A 149 25.55 -26.48 -13.42
N PHE A 150 25.07 -25.41 -12.77
CA PHE A 150 25.85 -24.18 -12.56
C PHE A 150 27.14 -24.40 -11.77
N MET A 151 27.14 -25.36 -10.84
CA MET A 151 28.34 -25.74 -10.08
C MET A 151 29.31 -26.54 -10.94
N LYS A 152 28.82 -27.49 -11.75
CA LYS A 152 29.65 -28.31 -12.66
C LYS A 152 30.41 -27.43 -13.64
N VAL A 153 29.71 -26.50 -14.32
CA VAL A 153 30.32 -25.54 -15.25
C VAL A 153 31.43 -24.72 -14.58
N ARG A 154 31.17 -24.19 -13.38
CA ARG A 154 32.13 -23.35 -12.63
C ARG A 154 33.34 -24.14 -12.12
N PHE A 155 33.14 -25.32 -11.52
CA PHE A 155 34.25 -26.13 -11.00
C PHE A 155 35.10 -26.80 -12.10
N LEU A 156 34.55 -27.01 -13.29
CA LEU A 156 35.32 -27.46 -14.46
C LEU A 156 36.18 -26.35 -15.08
N GLY A 157 36.01 -25.08 -14.66
CA GLY A 157 36.70 -23.92 -15.22
C GLY A 157 36.19 -23.48 -16.59
N LEU A 158 35.00 -23.96 -17.00
CA LEU A 158 34.46 -23.69 -18.33
C LEU A 158 34.15 -22.21 -18.57
N LEU A 159 33.83 -21.43 -17.53
CA LEU A 159 33.51 -20.01 -17.68
C LEU A 159 34.71 -19.25 -18.27
N ASP A 160 35.87 -19.28 -17.60
CA ASP A 160 37.07 -18.57 -18.05
C ASP A 160 37.62 -19.13 -19.37
N MET A 161 37.53 -20.44 -19.60
CA MET A 161 37.93 -21.05 -20.88
C MET A 161 37.04 -20.57 -22.04
N SER A 162 35.71 -20.56 -21.87
CA SER A 162 34.78 -20.07 -22.89
C SER A 162 34.91 -18.57 -23.14
N ILE A 163 35.16 -17.76 -22.10
CA ILE A 163 35.44 -16.32 -22.25
C ILE A 163 36.72 -16.11 -23.08
N ASN A 164 37.80 -16.84 -22.75
CA ASN A 164 39.08 -16.71 -23.44
C ASN A 164 38.99 -17.11 -24.93
N VAL A 165 38.22 -18.14 -25.29
CA VAL A 165 37.98 -18.46 -26.71
C VAL A 165 37.12 -17.38 -27.36
N MET A 166 35.94 -17.06 -26.80
CA MET A 166 34.99 -16.08 -27.35
C MET A 166 35.60 -14.69 -27.59
N CYS A 167 36.46 -14.21 -26.68
CA CYS A 167 37.11 -12.90 -26.83
C CYS A 167 38.13 -12.86 -27.98
N ASN A 168 38.69 -14.00 -28.37
CA ASN A 168 39.65 -14.13 -29.48
C ASN A 168 38.98 -14.55 -30.80
N THR A 169 37.82 -15.22 -30.77
CA THR A 169 37.10 -15.71 -31.96
C THR A 169 35.93 -14.84 -32.39
N ALA A 170 35.91 -13.55 -32.02
CA ALA A 170 34.76 -12.65 -32.14
C ALA A 170 34.17 -12.47 -33.57
N GLN A 171 34.88 -12.91 -34.61
CA GLN A 171 34.44 -12.89 -36.02
C GLN A 171 33.82 -14.22 -36.50
N TYR A 172 33.92 -15.29 -35.72
CA TYR A 172 33.48 -16.65 -36.09
C TYR A 172 32.11 -17.00 -35.48
N PRO A 173 31.27 -17.82 -36.15
CA PRO A 173 29.98 -18.29 -35.63
C PRO A 173 30.03 -18.96 -34.25
N LEU A 174 31.19 -19.55 -33.90
CA LEU A 174 31.47 -20.10 -32.58
C LEU A 174 31.19 -19.13 -31.43
N THR A 175 31.42 -17.83 -31.64
CA THR A 175 31.23 -16.77 -30.65
C THR A 175 29.78 -16.68 -30.19
N GLU A 176 28.80 -16.83 -31.09
CA GLU A 176 27.39 -16.82 -30.70
C GLU A 176 27.03 -18.02 -29.83
N SER A 177 27.52 -19.21 -30.15
CA SER A 177 27.24 -20.42 -29.35
C SER A 177 27.89 -20.34 -27.96
N LEU A 178 29.13 -19.84 -27.86
CA LEU A 178 29.79 -19.59 -26.57
C LEU A 178 29.06 -18.51 -25.76
N LEU A 179 28.54 -17.47 -26.41
CA LEU A 179 27.74 -16.42 -25.79
C LEU A 179 26.39 -16.96 -25.26
N ASP A 180 25.70 -17.81 -26.00
CA ASP A 180 24.48 -18.49 -25.55
C ASP A 180 24.76 -19.41 -24.34
N PHE A 181 25.89 -20.15 -24.36
CA PHE A 181 26.34 -20.97 -23.23
C PHE A 181 26.63 -20.11 -21.97
N LEU A 182 27.38 -19.02 -22.11
CA LEU A 182 27.71 -18.11 -21.01
C LEU A 182 26.45 -17.41 -20.46
N THR A 183 25.52 -17.00 -21.32
CA THR A 183 24.24 -16.38 -20.93
C THR A 183 23.38 -17.35 -20.14
N PHE A 184 23.26 -18.60 -20.59
CA PHE A 184 22.59 -19.65 -19.85
C PHE A 184 23.27 -19.93 -18.49
N ALA A 185 24.60 -20.02 -18.46
CA ALA A 185 25.38 -20.25 -17.24
C ALA A 185 25.28 -19.08 -16.22
N CYS A 186 25.07 -17.84 -16.68
CA CYS A 186 24.92 -16.65 -15.84
C CYS A 186 23.55 -16.50 -15.17
N ARG A 187 22.60 -17.42 -15.43
CA ARG A 187 21.38 -17.55 -14.63
C ARG A 187 21.68 -17.86 -13.15
N SER A 188 22.86 -18.42 -12.84
CA SER A 188 23.43 -18.45 -11.49
C SER A 188 24.20 -17.17 -11.15
N GLY A 189 23.82 -16.53 -10.03
CA GLY A 189 24.52 -15.35 -9.52
C GLY A 189 25.98 -15.58 -9.09
N GLN A 190 26.37 -16.82 -8.78
CA GLN A 190 27.76 -17.19 -8.51
C GLN A 190 28.59 -17.22 -9.79
N ASN A 191 27.99 -17.65 -10.92
CA ASN A 191 28.66 -17.70 -12.23
C ASN A 191 28.75 -16.30 -12.84
N ALA A 192 27.68 -15.50 -12.76
CA ALA A 192 27.72 -14.06 -13.05
C ALA A 192 28.83 -13.33 -12.26
N SER A 193 29.04 -13.69 -10.99
CA SER A 193 30.13 -13.16 -10.15
C SER A 193 31.53 -13.72 -10.47
N ALA A 194 31.65 -14.75 -11.32
CA ALA A 194 32.92 -15.18 -11.90
C ALA A 194 33.22 -14.37 -13.17
N LEU A 195 32.26 -14.24 -14.09
CA LEU A 195 32.41 -13.43 -15.31
C LEU A 195 32.81 -11.98 -15.01
N VAL A 196 32.20 -11.36 -14.01
CA VAL A 196 32.52 -9.96 -13.62
C VAL A 196 33.92 -9.80 -13.01
N LYS A 197 34.56 -10.91 -12.59
CA LYS A 197 35.95 -10.94 -12.11
C LYS A 197 36.97 -11.32 -13.20
N ASN A 198 36.53 -11.85 -14.34
CA ASN A 198 37.41 -12.20 -15.43
C ASN A 198 37.89 -10.92 -16.13
N GLU A 199 39.20 -10.75 -16.23
CA GLU A 199 39.86 -9.51 -16.68
C GLU A 199 39.53 -9.16 -18.14
N MET A 200 39.19 -10.14 -18.98
CA MET A 200 38.87 -9.94 -20.40
C MET A 200 37.39 -9.58 -20.62
N MET A 201 36.48 -10.12 -19.80
CA MET A 201 35.03 -10.11 -20.05
C MET A 201 34.43 -8.70 -20.15
N VAL A 202 34.74 -7.82 -19.20
CA VAL A 202 34.17 -6.46 -19.17
C VAL A 202 34.81 -5.54 -20.21
N PRO A 203 36.15 -5.51 -20.42
CA PRO A 203 36.75 -4.81 -21.55
C PRO A 203 36.22 -5.28 -22.92
N PHE A 204 35.96 -6.59 -23.09
CA PHE A 204 35.37 -7.12 -24.31
C PHE A 204 33.95 -6.58 -24.55
N LEU A 205 33.07 -6.59 -23.54
CA LEU A 205 31.73 -5.98 -23.66
C LEU A 205 31.79 -4.49 -24.01
N LYS A 206 32.72 -3.74 -23.41
CA LYS A 206 32.93 -2.31 -23.74
C LYS A 206 33.32 -2.12 -25.21
N LYS A 207 34.22 -2.96 -25.73
CA LYS A 207 34.62 -2.96 -27.16
C LYS A 207 33.46 -3.31 -28.10
N ILE A 208 32.61 -4.27 -27.73
CA ILE A 208 31.43 -4.65 -28.52
C ILE A 208 30.40 -3.52 -28.57
N PHE A 209 30.09 -2.88 -27.44
CA PHE A 209 29.09 -1.80 -27.42
C PHE A 209 29.59 -0.52 -28.11
N ALA A 210 30.88 -0.19 -28.05
CA ALA A 210 31.49 0.88 -28.83
C ALA A 210 31.48 0.65 -30.37
N GLY A 211 31.06 -0.52 -30.83
CA GLY A 211 30.87 -0.86 -32.25
C GLY A 211 29.47 -1.35 -32.60
N CYS A 212 28.48 -1.22 -31.68
CA CYS A 212 27.22 -1.96 -31.79
C CYS A 212 26.36 -1.59 -33.00
N GLU A 213 26.42 -0.35 -33.49
CA GLU A 213 25.72 0.08 -34.72
C GLU A 213 26.22 -0.64 -35.98
N LYS A 214 27.46 -1.14 -35.97
CA LYS A 214 28.09 -1.88 -37.07
C LYS A 214 27.88 -3.39 -36.98
N THR A 215 27.07 -3.84 -36.01
CA THR A 215 26.85 -5.25 -35.67
C THR A 215 25.35 -5.56 -35.75
N THR A 216 24.99 -6.76 -36.20
CA THR A 216 23.59 -7.18 -36.32
C THR A 216 22.85 -7.03 -34.97
N PRO A 217 21.69 -6.33 -34.90
CA PRO A 217 21.02 -6.04 -33.62
C PRO A 217 20.68 -7.28 -32.79
N SER A 218 20.41 -8.42 -33.45
CA SER A 218 20.11 -9.72 -32.84
C SER A 218 21.27 -10.32 -32.05
N VAL A 219 22.51 -10.02 -32.45
CA VAL A 219 23.74 -10.47 -31.79
C VAL A 219 24.05 -9.55 -30.60
N ILE A 220 23.90 -8.23 -30.77
CA ILE A 220 24.04 -7.26 -29.68
C ILE A 220 23.06 -7.55 -28.54
N ARG A 221 21.83 -7.99 -28.86
CA ARG A 221 20.84 -8.45 -27.88
C ARG A 221 21.38 -9.52 -26.92
N LYS A 222 22.13 -10.51 -27.43
CA LYS A 222 22.71 -11.58 -26.60
C LYS A 222 23.76 -11.02 -25.63
N TYR A 223 24.60 -10.09 -26.08
CA TYR A 223 25.57 -9.39 -25.21
C TYR A 223 24.89 -8.50 -24.15
N ALA A 224 23.79 -7.84 -24.52
CA ALA A 224 23.00 -7.03 -23.60
C ALA A 224 22.29 -7.88 -22.52
N GLU A 225 21.74 -9.05 -22.90
CA GLU A 225 21.19 -10.03 -21.94
C GLU A 225 22.28 -10.56 -21.00
N LEU A 226 23.46 -10.92 -21.51
CA LEU A 226 24.58 -11.37 -20.70
C LEU A 226 24.98 -10.31 -19.65
N LEU A 227 25.13 -9.05 -20.05
CA LEU A 227 25.47 -7.97 -19.12
C LEU A 227 24.36 -7.72 -18.08
N PHE A 228 23.09 -7.79 -18.49
CA PHE A 228 21.95 -7.69 -17.56
C PHE A 228 21.98 -8.80 -16.50
N LEU A 229 22.25 -10.05 -16.91
CA LEU A 229 22.44 -11.17 -15.98
C LEU A 229 23.68 -10.99 -15.10
N MET A 230 24.79 -10.47 -15.63
CA MET A 230 25.99 -10.11 -14.86
C MET A 230 25.71 -9.02 -13.81
N ALA A 231 24.81 -8.06 -14.09
CA ALA A 231 24.41 -6.99 -13.17
C ALA A 231 23.32 -7.40 -12.16
N LYS A 232 22.59 -8.51 -12.40
CA LYS A 232 21.48 -8.96 -11.56
C LYS A 232 21.89 -9.20 -10.09
N PRO A 233 23.01 -9.87 -9.75
CA PRO A 233 23.46 -10.04 -8.37
C PRO A 233 23.86 -8.71 -7.71
N LYS A 234 23.42 -8.45 -6.48
CA LYS A 234 23.77 -7.20 -5.75
C LYS A 234 25.30 -6.99 -5.61
N LYS A 235 26.07 -8.07 -5.48
CA LYS A 235 27.54 -8.02 -5.26
C LYS A 235 28.35 -7.65 -6.52
N THR A 236 27.86 -7.91 -7.73
CA THR A 236 28.61 -7.62 -8.97
C THR A 236 28.48 -6.17 -9.41
N ARG A 237 27.34 -5.52 -9.13
CA ARG A 237 27.04 -4.13 -9.51
C ARG A 237 28.15 -3.14 -9.16
N LYS A 238 28.64 -3.17 -7.92
CA LYS A 238 29.73 -2.26 -7.45
C LYS A 238 31.03 -2.47 -8.25
N SER A 239 31.33 -3.70 -8.67
CA SER A 239 32.51 -4.03 -9.50
C SER A 239 32.33 -3.66 -10.98
N LEU A 240 31.14 -3.89 -11.54
CA LEU A 240 30.80 -3.45 -12.91
C LEU A 240 30.89 -1.93 -13.05
N VAL A 241 30.42 -1.17 -12.03
CA VAL A 241 30.57 0.28 -11.97
C VAL A 241 32.05 0.68 -11.90
N SER A 242 32.86 0.06 -11.04
CA SER A 242 34.29 0.41 -10.93
C SER A 242 35.13 0.06 -12.17
N GLN A 243 34.66 -0.87 -13.01
CA GLN A 243 35.26 -1.17 -14.32
C GLN A 243 34.77 -0.21 -15.44
N GLY A 244 33.95 0.79 -15.10
CA GLY A 244 33.49 1.84 -16.01
C GLY A 244 32.61 1.31 -17.14
N ILE A 245 31.64 0.44 -16.85
CA ILE A 245 30.72 -0.10 -17.86
C ILE A 245 29.60 0.89 -18.26
N ILE A 246 29.24 1.84 -17.40
CA ILE A 246 28.08 2.73 -17.58
C ILE A 246 28.10 3.53 -18.90
N PRO A 247 29.24 4.14 -19.34
CA PRO A 247 29.32 4.79 -20.65
C PRO A 247 28.88 3.89 -21.80
N SER A 248 29.38 2.65 -21.84
CA SER A 248 29.07 1.69 -22.90
C SER A 248 27.61 1.18 -22.86
N VAL A 249 26.93 1.26 -21.71
CA VAL A 249 25.49 0.96 -21.63
C VAL A 249 24.63 2.15 -22.07
N LEU A 250 25.08 3.39 -21.83
CA LEU A 250 24.45 4.60 -22.39
C LEU A 250 24.65 4.68 -23.92
N GLU A 251 25.80 4.26 -24.41
CA GLU A 251 26.13 4.11 -25.84
C GLU A 251 25.27 3.04 -26.52
N LEU A 252 25.19 1.83 -25.94
CA LEU A 252 24.27 0.78 -26.36
C LEU A 252 22.81 1.27 -26.41
N PHE A 253 22.38 2.05 -25.41
CA PHE A 253 21.03 2.60 -25.38
C PHE A 253 20.80 3.62 -26.51
N ARG A 254 21.70 4.59 -26.68
CA ARG A 254 21.66 5.59 -27.77
C ARG A 254 21.61 4.94 -29.16
N ALA A 255 22.43 3.91 -29.39
CA ALA A 255 22.55 3.23 -30.67
C ALA A 255 21.27 2.51 -31.16
N PHE A 256 20.29 2.28 -30.28
CA PHE A 256 19.03 1.58 -30.62
C PHE A 256 17.75 2.35 -30.24
N PHE A 257 17.86 3.50 -29.57
CA PHE A 257 16.70 4.34 -29.27
C PHE A 257 16.16 5.01 -30.55
N GLY A 258 14.84 5.20 -30.64
CA GLY A 258 14.19 5.81 -31.81
C GLY A 258 14.21 4.95 -33.08
N LYS A 259 14.41 3.63 -32.98
CA LYS A 259 14.33 2.70 -34.12
C LYS A 259 13.08 1.82 -34.03
N ASP A 260 12.28 1.82 -35.09
CA ASP A 260 10.99 1.12 -35.21
C ASP A 260 11.12 -0.40 -35.44
N ASP A 261 12.04 -1.06 -34.73
CA ASP A 261 12.17 -2.51 -34.75
C ASP A 261 12.23 -3.12 -33.34
N ASN A 262 11.60 -4.29 -33.21
CA ASN A 262 11.46 -5.01 -31.94
C ASN A 262 12.81 -5.39 -31.31
N ILE A 263 13.86 -5.61 -32.11
CA ILE A 263 15.17 -6.01 -31.59
C ILE A 263 15.89 -4.79 -30.99
N SER A 264 15.82 -3.63 -31.65
CA SER A 264 16.29 -2.35 -31.10
C SER A 264 15.56 -1.98 -29.80
N GLN A 265 14.23 -2.18 -29.74
CA GLN A 265 13.47 -1.96 -28.50
C GLN A 265 13.88 -2.93 -27.37
N ILE A 266 14.16 -4.21 -27.67
CA ILE A 266 14.68 -5.16 -26.67
C ILE A 266 16.09 -4.74 -26.21
N ASN A 267 16.96 -4.28 -27.11
CA ASN A 267 18.30 -3.77 -26.77
C ASN A 267 18.22 -2.56 -25.83
N CYS A 268 17.31 -1.61 -26.10
CA CYS A 268 17.04 -0.48 -25.21
C CYS A 268 16.55 -0.92 -23.83
N ASN A 269 15.60 -1.86 -23.76
CA ASN A 269 15.08 -2.36 -22.49
C ASN A 269 16.13 -3.13 -21.68
N ALA A 270 17.03 -3.89 -22.33
CA ALA A 270 18.16 -4.54 -21.68
C ALA A 270 19.18 -3.52 -21.14
N ALA A 271 19.44 -2.44 -21.89
CA ALA A 271 20.32 -1.34 -21.45
C ALA A 271 19.72 -0.58 -20.26
N LEU A 272 18.45 -0.12 -20.35
CA LEU A 272 17.73 0.56 -19.27
C LEU A 272 17.61 -0.32 -18.02
N GLY A 273 17.30 -1.61 -18.19
CA GLY A 273 17.27 -2.60 -17.11
C GLY A 273 18.63 -2.78 -16.44
N THR A 274 19.72 -2.77 -17.22
CA THR A 274 21.10 -2.81 -16.70
C THR A 274 21.45 -1.54 -15.94
N LEU A 275 21.14 -0.35 -16.47
CA LEU A 275 21.33 0.92 -15.77
C LEU A 275 20.51 0.96 -14.46
N ARG A 276 19.29 0.43 -14.45
CA ARG A 276 18.46 0.31 -13.23
C ARG A 276 19.13 -0.58 -12.17
N LEU A 277 19.78 -1.67 -12.58
CA LEU A 277 20.57 -2.51 -11.66
C LEU A 277 21.79 -1.75 -11.14
N LEU A 278 22.60 -1.11 -12.00
CA LEU A 278 23.83 -0.43 -11.59
C LEU A 278 23.56 0.79 -10.69
N THR A 279 22.57 1.62 -11.02
CA THR A 279 22.16 2.82 -10.27
C THR A 279 21.48 2.53 -8.92
N SER A 280 21.22 1.26 -8.58
CA SER A 280 20.89 0.91 -7.18
C SER A 280 22.05 1.23 -6.22
N THR A 281 23.29 1.26 -6.73
CA THR A 281 24.49 1.66 -5.96
C THR A 281 24.73 3.16 -6.03
N ILE A 282 25.22 3.77 -4.92
CA ILE A 282 25.58 5.20 -4.86
C ILE A 282 26.60 5.56 -5.95
N SER A 283 27.67 4.77 -6.07
CA SER A 283 28.70 4.96 -7.11
C SER A 283 28.14 4.83 -8.52
N GLY A 284 27.15 3.95 -8.75
CA GLY A 284 26.46 3.83 -10.04
C GLY A 284 25.63 5.06 -10.40
N ARG A 285 24.98 5.70 -9.42
CA ARG A 285 24.29 6.99 -9.63
C ARG A 285 25.28 8.09 -9.98
N GLN A 286 26.35 8.22 -9.19
CA GLN A 286 27.41 9.21 -9.42
C GLN A 286 28.07 9.06 -10.79
N ASN A 287 28.37 7.81 -11.21
CA ASN A 287 28.93 7.53 -12.53
C ASN A 287 27.94 7.86 -13.66
N LEU A 288 26.64 7.56 -13.52
CA LEU A 288 25.63 7.93 -14.52
C LEU A 288 25.58 9.45 -14.73
N VAL A 289 25.56 10.22 -13.63
CA VAL A 289 25.56 11.69 -13.68
C VAL A 289 26.86 12.23 -14.30
N ALA A 290 28.01 11.69 -13.92
CA ALA A 290 29.31 12.06 -14.49
C ALA A 290 29.52 11.66 -15.96
N CYS A 291 28.65 10.80 -16.51
CA CYS A 291 28.59 10.45 -17.94
C CYS A 291 27.47 11.22 -18.68
N ASN A 292 27.03 12.35 -18.12
CA ASN A 292 25.93 13.20 -18.61
C ASN A 292 24.60 12.45 -18.83
N GLY A 293 24.38 11.33 -18.13
CA GLY A 293 23.21 10.47 -18.33
C GLY A 293 21.87 11.16 -18.07
N LEU A 294 21.83 12.16 -17.19
CA LEU A 294 20.63 12.98 -16.97
C LEU A 294 20.33 13.90 -18.16
N GLU A 295 21.35 14.47 -18.80
CA GLU A 295 21.19 15.33 -19.99
C GLU A 295 20.71 14.50 -21.19
N ILE A 296 21.30 13.32 -21.39
CA ILE A 296 20.86 12.34 -22.40
C ILE A 296 19.38 12.03 -22.22
N PHE A 297 18.97 11.71 -20.99
CA PHE A 297 17.58 11.37 -20.72
C PHE A 297 16.65 12.59 -20.83
N ARG A 298 17.04 13.78 -20.36
CA ARG A 298 16.30 15.03 -20.56
C ARG A 298 15.98 15.29 -22.03
N ASP A 299 16.98 15.19 -22.92
CA ASP A 299 16.78 15.53 -24.33
C ASP A 299 15.93 14.50 -25.07
N LEU A 300 15.97 13.22 -24.66
CA LEU A 300 15.04 12.20 -25.15
C LEU A 300 13.62 12.35 -24.57
N ILE A 301 13.47 12.87 -23.35
CA ILE A 301 12.15 13.24 -22.78
C ILE A 301 11.57 14.44 -23.55
N ARG A 302 12.40 15.37 -24.02
CA ARG A 302 11.99 16.52 -24.86
C ARG A 302 11.63 16.14 -26.30
N SER A 303 12.21 15.07 -26.85
CA SER A 303 11.89 14.59 -28.20
C SER A 303 10.64 13.70 -28.28
N PHE A 304 9.93 13.49 -27.16
CA PHE A 304 8.74 12.65 -27.11
C PHE A 304 7.54 13.30 -27.82
N ASP A 305 7.00 12.61 -28.81
CA ASP A 305 5.71 12.94 -29.45
C ASP A 305 4.56 12.16 -28.77
N GLU A 306 3.41 12.80 -28.58
CA GLU A 306 2.20 12.13 -28.09
C GLU A 306 1.71 11.04 -29.04
N SER A 307 2.10 11.05 -30.32
CA SER A 307 1.82 9.93 -31.24
C SER A 307 2.51 8.62 -30.82
N GLU A 308 3.73 8.68 -30.27
CA GLU A 308 4.46 7.52 -29.74
C GLU A 308 3.80 6.91 -28.50
N ALA A 309 3.02 7.70 -27.76
CA ALA A 309 2.29 7.27 -26.57
C ALA A 309 1.26 6.16 -26.85
N SER A 310 0.86 5.99 -28.12
CA SER A 310 -0.02 4.90 -28.58
C SER A 310 0.64 3.52 -28.47
N SER A 311 1.97 3.42 -28.42
CA SER A 311 2.72 2.18 -28.26
C SER A 311 2.97 1.84 -26.79
N PRO A 312 2.45 0.70 -26.27
CA PRO A 312 2.71 0.27 -24.89
C PRO A 312 4.19 0.03 -24.57
N LEU A 313 4.99 -0.32 -25.59
CA LEU A 313 6.44 -0.53 -25.48
C LEU A 313 7.19 0.80 -25.29
N CYS A 314 6.86 1.82 -26.07
CA CYS A 314 7.48 3.14 -25.97
C CYS A 314 7.18 3.77 -24.59
N SER A 315 5.91 3.74 -24.17
CA SER A 315 5.50 4.20 -22.82
C SER A 315 6.32 3.53 -21.70
N HIS A 316 6.61 2.23 -21.80
CA HIS A 316 7.44 1.53 -20.81
C HIS A 316 8.89 2.03 -20.74
N MET A 317 9.48 2.35 -21.90
CA MET A 317 10.83 2.91 -21.98
C MET A 317 10.87 4.31 -21.37
N TYR A 318 9.94 5.20 -21.72
CA TYR A 318 9.85 6.54 -21.15
C TYR A 318 9.61 6.54 -19.62
N HIS A 319 8.78 5.64 -19.10
CA HIS A 319 8.66 5.42 -17.65
C HIS A 319 9.98 4.97 -16.99
N SER A 320 10.73 4.07 -17.64
CA SER A 320 12.00 3.56 -17.14
C SER A 320 13.09 4.64 -17.13
N ILE A 321 13.15 5.48 -18.18
CA ILE A 321 14.01 6.66 -18.29
C ILE A 321 13.67 7.66 -17.17
N SER A 322 12.39 7.97 -16.98
CA SER A 322 11.91 8.89 -15.93
C SER A 322 12.31 8.42 -14.51
N SER A 323 12.14 7.12 -14.25
CA SER A 323 12.54 6.47 -12.98
C SER A 323 14.05 6.51 -12.75
N LEU A 324 14.87 6.34 -13.80
CA LEU A 324 16.33 6.48 -13.73
C LEU A 324 16.77 7.91 -13.44
N CYS A 325 16.12 8.91 -14.06
CA CYS A 325 16.40 10.32 -13.82
C CYS A 325 16.20 10.67 -12.35
N ILE A 326 14.98 10.46 -11.85
CA ILE A 326 14.57 10.62 -10.45
C ILE A 326 15.57 9.98 -9.49
N ARG A 327 15.92 8.71 -9.75
CA ARG A 327 16.83 7.91 -8.91
C ARG A 327 18.23 8.53 -8.82
N CYS A 328 18.69 9.26 -9.84
CA CYS A 328 20.04 9.80 -9.93
C CYS A 328 20.12 11.31 -9.63
N LEU A 329 19.01 11.95 -9.29
CA LEU A 329 19.02 13.32 -8.76
C LEU A 329 19.79 13.39 -7.42
N PRO A 330 20.45 14.52 -7.11
CA PRO A 330 21.12 14.70 -5.83
C PRO A 330 20.09 14.78 -4.69
N MET A 331 20.29 13.97 -3.65
CA MET A 331 19.44 13.98 -2.46
C MET A 331 19.52 15.33 -1.73
N ARG A 332 18.39 15.87 -1.25
CA ARG A 332 18.30 17.13 -0.50
C ARG A 332 17.43 16.97 0.75
N PRO A 333 17.67 17.69 1.86
CA PRO A 333 16.70 17.76 2.96
C PRO A 333 15.39 18.44 2.50
N LEU A 334 14.29 18.19 3.22
CA LEU A 334 13.07 18.98 3.07
C LEU A 334 13.33 20.45 3.44
N PRO A 335 12.66 21.45 2.81
CA PRO A 335 12.85 22.87 3.08
C PRO A 335 12.18 23.36 4.40
N ILE A 336 12.36 22.61 5.49
CA ILE A 336 12.01 22.98 6.87
C ILE A 336 13.06 22.49 7.85
N ASP A 337 13.11 23.10 9.04
CA ASP A 337 14.14 22.81 10.05
C ASP A 337 13.99 21.41 10.66
N ASN A 338 12.76 20.94 10.89
CA ASN A 338 12.48 19.61 11.46
C ASN A 338 11.02 19.15 11.25
N MET A 339 10.80 17.83 11.21
CA MET A 339 9.47 17.21 11.06
C MET A 339 8.71 16.97 12.39
N LYS A 340 8.97 17.72 13.48
CA LYS A 340 8.09 17.69 14.68
C LYS A 340 6.77 18.41 14.43
N TYR A 341 5.78 18.19 15.29
CA TYR A 341 4.53 18.95 15.28
C TYR A 341 4.79 20.44 15.61
N PRO A 342 4.05 21.43 15.05
CA PRO A 342 4.29 22.86 15.26
C PRO A 342 4.10 23.37 16.70
N VAL A 343 3.62 22.52 17.61
CA VAL A 343 3.38 22.81 19.03
C VAL A 343 3.81 21.59 19.84
N ASP A 344 4.59 21.80 20.91
CA ASP A 344 4.89 20.73 21.89
C ASP A 344 3.63 20.40 22.71
N VAL A 345 3.14 19.16 22.60
CA VAL A 345 1.94 18.69 23.32
C VAL A 345 2.36 17.79 24.47
N SER A 346 2.59 18.39 25.64
CA SER A 346 2.89 17.65 26.86
C SER A 346 1.72 16.76 27.28
N ILE A 347 2.01 15.50 27.58
CA ILE A 347 1.11 14.54 28.22
C ILE A 347 1.77 14.12 29.53
N VAL A 348 0.99 13.95 30.59
CA VAL A 348 1.51 13.52 31.88
C VAL A 348 1.94 12.05 31.79
N GLU A 349 3.25 11.82 31.67
CA GLU A 349 3.82 10.48 31.65
C GLU A 349 3.55 9.75 32.97
N ILE A 350 2.83 8.64 32.90
CA ILE A 350 2.69 7.68 34.00
C ILE A 350 3.77 6.61 33.78
N GLN A 351 4.53 6.26 34.81
CA GLN A 351 5.65 5.31 34.69
C GLN A 351 5.17 3.92 34.24
N HIS A 352 5.39 3.59 32.98
CA HIS A 352 4.97 2.32 32.39
C HIS A 352 5.79 1.14 32.92
N SER A 353 5.11 0.05 33.30
CA SER A 353 5.70 -1.20 33.79
C SER A 353 5.53 -2.40 32.84
N THR A 354 4.93 -2.18 31.66
CA THR A 354 4.65 -3.20 30.65
C THR A 354 5.28 -2.84 29.30
N PRO A 355 6.00 -3.76 28.63
CA PRO A 355 6.50 -3.51 27.28
C PRO A 355 5.37 -3.35 26.26
N ASP A 356 5.49 -2.36 25.38
CA ASP A 356 4.62 -2.21 24.21
C ASP A 356 4.69 -3.45 23.30
N PRO A 357 3.58 -3.89 22.69
CA PRO A 357 3.62 -4.83 21.57
C PRO A 357 4.47 -4.27 20.42
N PRO A 358 5.20 -5.10 19.66
CA PRO A 358 6.04 -4.62 18.57
C PRO A 358 5.19 -3.86 17.53
N GLU A 359 5.52 -2.58 17.33
CA GLU A 359 4.73 -1.70 16.48
C GLU A 359 4.67 -2.19 15.03
N ALA A 360 3.49 -2.03 14.44
CA ALA A 360 3.02 -2.90 13.39
C ALA A 360 2.40 -2.14 12.22
N VAL A 361 2.99 -2.37 11.04
CA VAL A 361 2.46 -2.04 9.71
C VAL A 361 0.94 -2.28 9.62
N SER A 362 0.21 -1.35 9.01
CA SER A 362 -1.26 -1.36 8.94
C SER A 362 -1.81 -2.58 8.19
N ASP A 363 -3.05 -3.01 8.47
CA ASP A 363 -3.77 -3.97 7.60
C ASP A 363 -3.79 -3.47 6.14
N SER A 364 -3.86 -2.15 5.92
CA SER A 364 -3.81 -1.50 4.61
C SER A 364 -2.43 -1.41 3.91
N GLU A 365 -1.37 -1.95 4.53
CA GLU A 365 0.02 -1.85 4.04
C GLU A 365 0.67 -3.22 3.77
N ASP A 366 0.15 -4.27 4.42
CA ASP A 366 0.69 -5.62 4.53
C ASP A 366 0.31 -6.59 3.39
N ASP A 367 -0.48 -6.11 2.41
CA ASP A 367 -0.91 -6.92 1.27
C ASP A 367 0.14 -6.93 0.15
N ILE A 368 0.78 -8.09 0.01
CA ILE A 368 1.72 -8.42 -1.07
C ILE A 368 0.95 -8.60 -2.38
N SER A 369 1.45 -8.02 -3.48
CA SER A 369 0.96 -8.34 -4.82
C SER A 369 2.02 -8.06 -5.88
N VAL A 370 2.11 -8.98 -6.84
CA VAL A 370 3.24 -9.28 -7.76
C VAL A 370 3.59 -8.13 -8.72
N ALA A 371 2.71 -7.15 -8.94
CA ALA A 371 2.90 -6.00 -9.83
C ALA A 371 4.00 -4.98 -9.39
N ALA A 372 4.91 -5.36 -8.50
CA ALA A 372 5.93 -4.50 -7.89
C ALA A 372 7.12 -4.14 -8.81
N GLY A 373 7.43 -4.99 -9.78
CA GLY A 373 8.78 -5.16 -10.37
C GLY A 373 9.38 -4.02 -11.20
N PHE A 374 8.74 -2.85 -11.25
CA PHE A 374 9.19 -1.71 -12.05
C PHE A 374 9.49 -0.43 -11.26
N LEU A 375 8.91 -0.26 -10.06
CA LEU A 375 9.02 0.99 -9.29
C LEU A 375 9.39 0.83 -7.81
N THR A 376 9.34 -0.39 -7.25
CA THR A 376 9.66 -0.63 -5.82
C THR A 376 10.82 -1.61 -5.63
N ASP A 377 12.01 -1.25 -6.13
CA ASP A 377 13.27 -1.74 -5.57
C ASP A 377 13.49 -1.01 -4.23
N THR A 378 13.50 -1.73 -3.11
CA THR A 378 13.87 -1.20 -1.78
C THR A 378 15.40 -1.12 -1.62
N ASP A 379 15.87 -0.18 -0.79
CA ASP A 379 17.31 0.02 -0.51
C ASP A 379 17.83 -1.04 0.49
N ASP A 380 17.85 -2.28 0.04
CA ASP A 380 18.03 -3.51 0.83
C ASP A 380 19.40 -3.72 1.51
N GLU A 381 20.32 -2.73 1.57
CA GLU A 381 21.63 -2.97 2.21
C GLU A 381 21.53 -3.21 3.74
N ALA A 382 20.40 -2.86 4.38
CA ALA A 382 20.18 -3.07 5.82
C ALA A 382 19.69 -4.49 6.23
N MET A 383 18.96 -5.23 5.37
CA MET A 383 18.25 -6.46 5.79
C MET A 383 19.13 -7.71 6.03
N SER A 384 20.46 -7.60 5.94
CA SER A 384 21.34 -8.78 5.83
C SER A 384 21.77 -9.43 7.16
N ARG A 385 21.36 -8.92 8.35
CA ARG A 385 21.89 -9.39 9.65
C ARG A 385 20.85 -9.40 10.78
N ALA A 386 19.97 -10.40 10.79
CA ALA A 386 19.17 -10.75 11.97
C ALA A 386 18.92 -12.27 12.03
N SER A 387 19.85 -13.01 12.62
CA SER A 387 19.68 -14.44 12.91
C SER A 387 20.29 -14.80 14.25
N GLN A 388 19.44 -14.95 15.27
CA GLN A 388 19.66 -15.87 16.40
C GLN A 388 18.38 -16.02 17.22
N SER A 389 18.34 -17.09 18.03
CA SER A 389 17.19 -17.53 18.82
C SER A 389 17.02 -16.76 20.13
N GLU A 390 15.79 -16.65 20.63
CA GLU A 390 15.58 -16.74 22.09
C GLU A 390 14.18 -17.27 22.49
N LYS A 391 13.96 -17.38 23.81
CA LYS A 391 13.07 -18.35 24.48
C LYS A 391 11.62 -17.86 24.65
N PRO A 392 10.65 -18.78 24.90
CA PRO A 392 9.24 -18.42 25.07
C PRO A 392 8.97 -17.64 26.38
N PRO A 393 7.98 -16.73 26.41
CA PRO A 393 7.51 -16.08 27.64
C PRO A 393 6.82 -17.05 28.62
N ILE A 394 6.86 -16.70 29.91
CA ILE A 394 6.27 -17.48 31.01
C ILE A 394 4.76 -17.18 31.13
N PRO A 395 3.89 -18.15 31.49
CA PRO A 395 2.43 -17.95 31.51
C PRO A 395 1.93 -16.97 32.57
N LEU A 396 0.95 -16.15 32.21
CA LEU A 396 0.26 -15.23 33.11
C LEU A 396 -0.63 -15.97 34.13
N ARG A 397 -0.18 -16.04 35.39
CA ARG A 397 -1.02 -16.25 36.57
C ARG A 397 -1.16 -14.94 37.36
N ILE A 398 -2.21 -14.17 37.09
CA ILE A 398 -2.72 -12.99 37.84
C ILE A 398 -4.05 -12.59 37.15
N PHE A 399 -5.16 -12.22 37.80
CA PHE A 399 -5.66 -12.35 39.18
C PHE A 399 -7.20 -12.58 39.01
N GLN A 400 -7.94 -13.46 39.69
CA GLN A 400 -7.69 -14.36 40.83
C GLN A 400 -7.58 -13.75 42.24
N LYS A 401 -8.02 -12.49 42.43
CA LYS A 401 -8.56 -11.98 43.72
C LYS A 401 -9.36 -10.69 43.50
N GLU A 402 -10.41 -10.50 44.33
CA GLU A 402 -11.30 -9.33 44.52
C GLU A 402 -12.81 -9.53 44.30
N THR A 403 -13.32 -10.72 44.60
CA THR A 403 -14.75 -11.00 44.79
C THR A 403 -15.30 -10.43 46.11
N HIS A 404 -15.33 -9.10 46.28
CA HIS A 404 -15.94 -8.49 47.48
C HIS A 404 -16.82 -7.23 47.30
N TRP A 405 -16.90 -6.65 46.09
CA TRP A 405 -17.86 -5.56 45.78
C TRP A 405 -19.23 -6.06 45.27
N TYR A 406 -19.43 -7.37 45.16
CA TYR A 406 -20.60 -7.99 44.54
C TYR A 406 -21.88 -8.04 45.41
N ARG A 407 -22.00 -7.19 46.43
CA ARG A 407 -23.17 -7.09 47.34
C ARG A 407 -23.98 -5.81 47.25
N PHE A 408 -23.59 -4.85 46.39
CA PHE A 408 -24.35 -3.60 46.20
C PHE A 408 -25.32 -3.61 45.00
N LEU A 409 -25.21 -4.61 44.10
CA LEU A 409 -26.01 -4.70 42.86
C LEU A 409 -27.22 -5.65 42.97
N THR A 410 -27.65 -6.01 44.18
CA THR A 410 -28.79 -6.92 44.43
C THR A 410 -29.89 -6.28 45.31
N ARG A 411 -30.14 -4.99 45.11
CA ARG A 411 -31.43 -4.30 45.31
C ARG A 411 -31.76 -3.57 43.99
N GLU A 412 -33.03 -3.19 43.77
CA GLU A 412 -33.64 -2.86 42.46
C GLU A 412 -34.14 -4.05 41.61
N LEU A 413 -34.64 -5.11 42.28
CA LEU A 413 -35.54 -6.11 41.69
C LEU A 413 -36.83 -6.27 42.51
N ASP A 414 -37.45 -5.13 42.87
CA ASP A 414 -38.84 -5.07 43.34
C ASP A 414 -39.59 -3.99 42.55
N TYR A 415 -40.70 -4.37 41.91
CA TYR A 415 -41.62 -3.44 41.25
C TYR A 415 -43.05 -3.84 41.62
N GLY A 416 -43.41 -3.58 42.88
CA GLY A 416 -44.75 -3.74 43.42
C GLY A 416 -45.58 -2.46 43.24
N THR A 417 -46.72 -2.61 42.58
CA THR A 417 -47.93 -1.76 42.61
C THR A 417 -47.99 -0.58 43.60
N LEU A 418 -48.39 0.60 43.11
CA LEU A 418 -49.70 1.20 43.44
C LEU A 418 -50.09 2.40 42.56
N LEU A 419 -51.29 2.94 42.77
CA LEU A 419 -52.01 3.84 41.87
C LEU A 419 -52.28 5.25 42.43
N SER A 420 -52.17 6.25 41.54
CA SER A 420 -53.06 7.43 41.42
C SER A 420 -52.95 8.62 42.41
N LYS A 421 -53.49 9.75 41.90
CA LYS A 421 -53.90 11.03 42.52
C LYS A 421 -52.86 12.12 42.81
N ASP A 422 -53.03 13.20 42.04
CA ASP A 422 -53.33 14.59 42.47
C ASP A 422 -52.50 15.25 43.59
N GLY A 423 -51.90 16.40 43.30
CA GLY A 423 -51.32 17.31 44.31
C GLY A 423 -50.58 18.51 43.71
N THR A 424 -51.06 19.73 43.98
CA THR A 424 -50.50 21.00 43.48
C THR A 424 -49.61 21.72 44.49
N PHE A 425 -48.58 22.40 43.97
CA PHE A 425 -47.89 23.59 44.50
C PHE A 425 -47.49 23.69 46.00
N GLY A 426 -46.22 24.02 46.25
CA GLY A 426 -45.74 24.55 47.53
C GLY A 426 -44.33 25.13 47.47
N ASN A 427 -44.18 26.45 47.65
CA ASN A 427 -42.90 27.10 48.00
C ASN A 427 -42.76 27.15 49.53
N VAL A 428 -41.53 27.17 50.05
CA VAL A 428 -41.03 28.14 51.05
C VAL A 428 -39.53 27.94 51.33
N SER A 429 -38.89 28.98 51.89
CA SER A 429 -37.45 29.17 52.08
C SER A 429 -36.74 28.22 53.05
N ALA A 430 -35.44 28.03 52.84
CA ALA A 430 -34.49 27.54 53.84
C ALA A 430 -33.78 28.67 54.61
N LYS A 431 -33.36 28.36 55.85
CA LYS A 431 -32.29 29.02 56.64
C LYS A 431 -31.57 27.91 57.41
N GLN A 432 -30.23 27.80 57.32
CA GLN A 432 -29.23 28.38 58.24
C GLN A 432 -29.46 27.91 59.69
N THR A 433 -28.51 27.28 60.41
CA THR A 433 -27.02 27.39 60.44
C THR A 433 -26.41 26.00 60.84
N ASP A 434 -25.12 25.62 60.82
CA ASP A 434 -23.79 26.07 60.31
C ASP A 434 -22.75 24.92 60.61
N ASN A 435 -21.48 24.81 60.20
CA ASN A 435 -20.54 25.43 59.22
C ASN A 435 -19.42 24.37 58.90
N MET A 436 -18.25 24.76 58.37
CA MET A 436 -16.99 23.99 58.19
C MET A 436 -17.07 22.76 57.24
N LEU A 437 -16.65 22.79 55.96
CA LEU A 437 -15.70 23.65 55.21
C LEU A 437 -14.25 23.56 55.76
N PHE A 438 -13.20 23.36 54.96
CA PHE A 438 -12.96 23.71 53.54
C PHE A 438 -12.97 22.54 52.53
N GLU A 439 -12.98 22.87 51.24
CA GLU A 439 -13.55 22.01 50.18
C GLU A 439 -12.64 21.71 48.98
N MET A 440 -12.83 20.52 48.38
CA MET A 440 -12.55 20.27 46.95
C MET A 440 -13.79 20.47 46.06
N ALA A 441 -14.98 20.63 46.65
CA ALA A 441 -16.25 20.77 45.95
C ALA A 441 -16.34 22.07 45.11
N ASP A 442 -15.61 23.11 45.49
CA ASP A 442 -15.51 24.37 44.75
C ASP A 442 -15.08 24.15 43.29
N LEU A 443 -14.17 23.19 43.02
CA LEU A 443 -13.68 22.96 41.65
C LEU A 443 -14.74 22.27 40.77
N GLU A 444 -15.49 21.30 41.30
CA GLU A 444 -16.58 20.65 40.56
C GLU A 444 -17.78 21.60 40.39
N ASN A 445 -18.15 22.35 41.42
CA ASN A 445 -19.24 23.33 41.33
C ASN A 445 -18.89 24.51 40.42
N PHE A 446 -17.66 25.04 40.47
CA PHE A 446 -17.20 26.07 39.53
C PHE A 446 -17.18 25.53 38.08
N MET A 447 -16.77 24.29 37.86
CA MET A 447 -16.79 23.66 36.53
C MET A 447 -18.21 23.34 36.05
N LEU A 448 -19.15 22.96 36.92
CA LEU A 448 -20.56 22.75 36.60
C LEU A 448 -21.29 24.08 36.36
N GLU A 449 -21.04 25.10 37.17
CA GLU A 449 -21.53 26.46 36.97
C GLU A 449 -20.99 27.06 35.69
N ILE A 450 -19.70 26.89 35.36
CA ILE A 450 -19.14 27.32 34.07
C ILE A 450 -19.83 26.58 32.92
N ASN A 451 -19.95 25.25 32.96
CA ASN A 451 -20.59 24.51 31.87
C ASN A 451 -22.09 24.86 31.70
N GLN A 452 -22.84 25.06 32.79
CA GLN A 452 -24.25 25.44 32.71
C GLN A 452 -24.45 26.92 32.38
N ARG A 453 -23.66 27.84 32.95
CA ARG A 453 -23.74 29.28 32.64
C ARG A 453 -23.20 29.57 31.24
N GLN A 454 -22.17 28.90 30.75
CA GLN A 454 -21.74 29.02 29.35
C GLN A 454 -22.76 28.43 28.38
N ARG A 455 -23.32 27.23 28.63
CA ARG A 455 -24.40 26.70 27.78
C ARG A 455 -25.63 27.62 27.76
N ARG A 456 -26.08 28.11 28.92
CA ARG A 456 -27.23 29.01 29.01
C ARG A 456 -26.93 30.40 28.41
N ARG A 457 -25.78 31.02 28.70
CA ARG A 457 -25.41 32.32 28.10
C ARG A 457 -25.12 32.24 26.60
N SER A 458 -24.53 31.16 26.10
CA SER A 458 -24.32 30.96 24.65
C SER A 458 -25.65 30.86 23.90
N ILE A 459 -26.57 30.03 24.42
CA ILE A 459 -27.89 29.84 23.80
C ILE A 459 -28.81 31.06 24.02
N SER A 460 -28.68 31.80 25.14
CA SER A 460 -29.43 33.03 25.35
C SER A 460 -28.87 34.18 24.51
N SER A 461 -27.55 34.41 24.48
CA SER A 461 -26.96 35.51 23.72
C SER A 461 -27.19 35.35 22.21
N LEU A 462 -27.14 34.13 21.67
CA LEU A 462 -27.50 33.87 20.27
C LEU A 462 -29.01 34.02 19.99
N ARG A 463 -29.88 33.87 20.99
CA ARG A 463 -31.31 34.23 20.90
C ARG A 463 -31.57 35.73 21.08
N GLU A 464 -30.75 36.42 21.86
CA GLU A 464 -30.81 37.88 22.10
C GLU A 464 -30.27 38.65 20.89
N ILE A 465 -29.20 38.18 20.24
CA ILE A 465 -28.71 38.66 18.93
C ILE A 465 -29.80 38.52 17.85
N ARG A 466 -30.64 37.49 17.96
CA ARG A 466 -31.81 37.29 17.09
C ARG A 466 -32.90 38.36 17.27
N LEU A 467 -32.89 39.10 18.37
CA LEU A 467 -33.85 40.14 18.73
C LEU A 467 -33.26 41.56 18.65
N SER A 468 -31.93 41.74 18.80
CA SER A 468 -31.25 43.04 18.74
C SER A 468 -31.00 43.54 17.30
N GLY A 469 -32.09 43.82 16.57
CA GLY A 469 -32.08 44.16 15.13
C GLY A 469 -31.50 45.52 14.72
N LYS A 470 -30.33 45.93 15.25
CA LYS A 470 -29.66 47.19 14.86
C LYS A 470 -28.21 47.09 14.36
N HIS A 471 -27.43 46.08 14.76
CA HIS A 471 -26.06 45.89 14.25
C HIS A 471 -25.71 44.40 14.06
N ARG A 472 -25.93 43.87 12.85
CA ARG A 472 -25.36 42.60 12.38
C ARG A 472 -24.12 42.89 11.53
N SER A 473 -23.08 42.07 11.65
CA SER A 473 -21.87 42.20 10.81
C SER A 473 -22.17 41.93 9.33
N ILE A 474 -21.31 42.43 8.45
CA ILE A 474 -21.43 42.20 7.00
C ILE A 474 -21.36 40.69 6.69
N THR A 475 -20.50 39.95 7.40
CA THR A 475 -20.38 38.49 7.28
C THR A 475 -21.68 37.77 7.60
N GLU A 476 -22.35 38.10 8.71
CA GLU A 476 -23.65 37.51 9.09
C GLU A 476 -24.74 37.83 8.06
N GLN A 477 -24.83 39.09 7.62
CA GLN A 477 -25.81 39.53 6.62
C GLN A 477 -25.63 38.81 5.26
N LEU A 478 -24.40 38.44 4.90
CA LEU A 478 -24.10 37.68 3.68
C LEU A 478 -24.37 36.18 3.85
N LEU A 479 -24.07 35.60 5.03
CA LEU A 479 -24.37 34.20 5.36
C LEU A 479 -25.88 33.92 5.48
N GLU A 480 -26.69 34.89 5.91
CA GLU A 480 -28.15 34.78 5.87
C GLU A 480 -28.68 34.83 4.44
N LYS A 481 -28.07 35.64 3.55
CA LYS A 481 -28.47 35.74 2.13
C LYS A 481 -28.02 34.55 1.29
N SER A 482 -26.89 33.92 1.58
CA SER A 482 -26.39 32.78 0.79
C SER A 482 -27.16 31.48 1.02
N GLN A 483 -27.93 31.36 2.10
CA GLN A 483 -28.70 30.15 2.41
C GLN A 483 -30.04 30.01 1.66
N SER A 484 -30.57 31.05 1.03
CA SER A 484 -31.97 31.08 0.54
C SER A 484 -32.28 30.16 -0.67
N GLY A 485 -31.38 29.24 -1.02
CA GLY A 485 -31.57 28.23 -2.07
C GLY A 485 -30.65 27.02 -1.96
N LEU A 486 -29.82 26.90 -0.90
CA LEU A 486 -28.90 25.78 -0.75
C LEU A 486 -29.52 24.68 0.13
N PRO A 487 -29.63 23.43 -0.36
CA PRO A 487 -30.06 22.32 0.47
C PRO A 487 -28.89 21.93 1.41
N THR A 488 -29.14 21.95 2.71
CA THR A 488 -28.12 21.78 3.77
C THR A 488 -28.68 20.94 4.91
N TRP A 489 -27.89 20.04 5.50
CA TRP A 489 -28.34 19.16 6.60
C TRP A 489 -28.61 19.88 7.93
N TYR A 490 -28.03 21.06 8.13
CA TYR A 490 -28.20 21.90 9.31
C TYR A 490 -27.97 23.37 8.96
N HIS A 491 -28.44 24.28 9.81
CA HIS A 491 -28.15 25.70 9.67
C HIS A 491 -26.72 25.97 10.15
N TRP A 492 -25.96 26.83 9.46
CA TRP A 492 -24.56 27.11 9.83
C TRP A 492 -24.37 27.61 11.28
N ILE A 493 -25.39 28.29 11.84
CA ILE A 493 -25.42 28.72 13.24
C ILE A 493 -25.34 27.52 14.19
N ASP A 494 -26.03 26.41 13.90
CA ASP A 494 -25.95 25.19 14.72
C ASP A 494 -24.53 24.60 14.70
N TYR A 495 -23.86 24.63 13.54
CA TYR A 495 -22.45 24.23 13.43
C TYR A 495 -21.54 25.15 14.27
N CYS A 496 -21.72 26.47 14.19
CA CYS A 496 -20.96 27.44 15.00
C CYS A 496 -21.17 27.21 16.51
N CYS A 497 -22.40 26.92 16.95
CA CYS A 497 -22.69 26.54 18.34
C CYS A 497 -21.91 25.31 18.79
N GLN A 498 -21.76 24.30 17.92
CA GLN A 498 -20.96 23.12 18.23
C GLN A 498 -19.46 23.40 18.16
N ALA A 499 -18.99 24.23 17.23
CA ALA A 499 -17.57 24.57 17.03
C ALA A 499 -16.95 25.21 18.28
N VAL A 500 -17.68 26.13 18.93
CA VAL A 500 -17.26 26.79 20.18
C VAL A 500 -17.04 25.79 21.35
N SER A 501 -17.57 24.56 21.24
CA SER A 501 -17.34 23.48 22.21
C SER A 501 -16.34 22.41 21.74
N THR A 502 -15.58 22.67 20.67
CA THR A 502 -14.53 21.79 20.15
C THR A 502 -13.16 22.29 20.62
N ARG A 503 -12.34 21.40 21.20
CA ARG A 503 -11.00 21.75 21.72
C ARG A 503 -9.91 21.20 20.81
N SER A 504 -9.06 22.08 20.27
CA SER A 504 -7.89 21.76 19.46
C SER A 504 -6.58 22.14 20.18
N VAL A 505 -5.46 21.58 19.71
CA VAL A 505 -4.09 21.93 20.11
C VAL A 505 -3.70 23.28 19.49
N ILE A 506 -3.90 23.41 18.18
CA ILE A 506 -3.76 24.68 17.46
C ILE A 506 -5.15 25.32 17.39
N PRO A 507 -5.40 26.49 18.03
CA PRO A 507 -6.69 27.15 17.95
C PRO A 507 -7.01 27.57 16.51
N PHE A 508 -8.26 27.41 16.08
CA PHE A 508 -8.67 27.78 14.72
C PHE A 508 -8.52 29.30 14.45
N GLU A 509 -8.36 29.66 13.17
CA GLU A 509 -8.45 31.02 12.64
C GLU A 509 -9.82 31.24 11.96
N SER A 510 -10.37 30.21 11.34
CA SER A 510 -11.67 30.24 10.68
C SER A 510 -12.42 28.92 10.88
N LEU A 511 -13.69 28.89 10.48
CA LEU A 511 -14.43 27.66 10.25
C LEU A 511 -14.40 27.32 8.75
N GLY A 512 -14.32 26.04 8.40
CA GLY A 512 -14.38 25.59 7.01
C GLY A 512 -15.75 25.88 6.39
N TYR A 513 -15.80 26.60 5.26
CA TYR A 513 -17.04 26.85 4.53
C TYR A 513 -17.82 25.57 4.18
N PRO A 514 -17.22 24.52 3.56
CA PRO A 514 -17.95 23.29 3.25
C PRO A 514 -18.50 22.57 4.49
N ASP A 515 -17.78 22.64 5.62
CA ASP A 515 -18.20 22.00 6.87
C ASP A 515 -19.39 22.75 7.52
N MET A 516 -19.39 24.09 7.49
CA MET A 516 -20.48 24.92 7.99
C MET A 516 -21.81 24.70 7.25
N HIS A 517 -21.77 24.33 5.97
CA HIS A 517 -22.95 24.17 5.13
C HIS A 517 -23.40 22.72 4.95
N GLY A 518 -22.62 21.71 5.37
CA GLY A 518 -23.03 20.30 5.35
C GLY A 518 -23.46 19.83 3.95
N CYS A 519 -22.55 19.96 2.98
CA CYS A 519 -22.89 19.99 1.55
C CYS A 519 -23.41 18.65 0.99
N TYR A 520 -24.30 18.76 0.00
CA TYR A 520 -25.07 17.65 -0.54
C TYR A 520 -24.25 16.61 -1.33
N PRO A 521 -24.64 15.32 -1.29
CA PRO A 521 -23.98 14.24 -2.03
C PRO A 521 -24.43 14.11 -3.50
N ASN A 522 -25.25 15.04 -4.01
CA ASN A 522 -25.97 14.91 -5.29
C ASN A 522 -25.15 15.31 -6.54
N LEU A 523 -23.82 15.32 -6.47
CA LEU A 523 -22.98 15.51 -7.66
C LEU A 523 -22.91 14.21 -8.49
N PRO A 524 -22.81 14.29 -9.83
CA PRO A 524 -22.64 13.09 -10.67
C PRO A 524 -21.35 12.32 -10.34
N GLN A 525 -21.42 10.99 -10.37
CA GLN A 525 -20.24 10.13 -10.17
C GLN A 525 -19.20 10.41 -11.26
N GLN A 526 -17.93 10.52 -10.87
CA GLN A 526 -16.84 10.89 -11.78
C GLN A 526 -15.99 9.66 -12.12
N LYS A 527 -15.50 9.54 -13.36
CA LYS A 527 -14.62 8.42 -13.74
C LYS A 527 -13.23 8.54 -13.10
N LEU A 528 -12.57 7.41 -12.86
CA LEU A 528 -11.12 7.33 -12.61
C LEU A 528 -10.37 7.82 -13.86
N LYS A 529 -9.25 8.53 -13.68
CA LYS A 529 -8.47 9.10 -14.79
C LYS A 529 -7.00 8.72 -14.70
N CYS A 530 -6.55 7.79 -15.54
CA CYS A 530 -5.14 7.44 -15.65
C CYS A 530 -4.38 8.46 -16.52
N TYR A 531 -3.16 8.82 -16.11
CA TYR A 531 -2.28 9.73 -16.84
C TYR A 531 -0.92 9.05 -17.11
N PRO A 532 -0.78 8.22 -18.16
CA PRO A 532 0.46 7.47 -18.40
C PRO A 532 1.68 8.39 -18.50
N ASN A 533 1.57 9.47 -19.28
CA ASN A 533 2.69 10.38 -19.54
C ASN A 533 2.96 11.38 -18.38
N ALA A 534 2.19 11.35 -17.28
CA ALA A 534 2.36 12.34 -16.21
C ALA A 534 3.72 12.27 -15.52
N LEU A 535 4.28 11.07 -15.33
CA LEU A 535 5.63 10.92 -14.77
C LEU A 535 6.70 11.49 -15.71
N LEU A 536 6.53 11.28 -17.01
CA LEU A 536 7.44 11.76 -18.05
C LEU A 536 7.46 13.29 -18.08
N ASN A 537 6.27 13.90 -18.17
CA ASN A 537 6.08 15.34 -18.19
C ASN A 537 6.64 15.98 -16.91
N MET A 538 6.38 15.39 -15.74
CA MET A 538 6.89 15.90 -14.45
C MET A 538 8.41 15.81 -14.34
N VAL A 539 9.03 14.74 -14.84
CA VAL A 539 10.50 14.60 -14.83
C VAL A 539 11.17 15.57 -15.80
N GLY A 540 10.58 15.83 -16.97
CA GLY A 540 11.05 16.86 -17.89
C GLY A 540 11.16 18.23 -17.20
N HIS A 541 10.05 18.75 -16.69
CA HIS A 541 10.01 20.03 -15.97
C HIS A 541 10.98 20.07 -14.77
N LEU A 542 11.10 18.97 -14.02
CA LEU A 542 12.01 18.89 -12.86
C LEU A 542 13.49 18.96 -13.26
N LEU A 543 13.89 18.36 -14.38
CA LEU A 543 15.27 18.45 -14.89
C LEU A 543 15.58 19.87 -15.37
N GLU A 544 14.67 20.49 -16.13
CA GLU A 544 14.81 21.86 -16.61
C GLU A 544 14.91 22.88 -15.45
N ARG A 545 14.12 22.69 -14.39
CA ARG A 545 14.17 23.47 -13.15
C ARG A 545 15.51 23.36 -12.42
N LEU A 546 16.17 22.21 -12.47
CA LEU A 546 17.48 21.98 -11.83
C LEU A 546 18.66 22.57 -12.62
N GLU A 547 18.50 22.75 -13.93
CA GLU A 547 19.54 23.29 -14.83
C GLU A 547 19.48 24.82 -14.92
N SER A 548 18.28 25.35 -15.14
CA SER A 548 18.04 26.80 -15.32
C SER A 548 18.24 27.62 -14.05
N ASN A 549 18.14 27.00 -12.87
CA ASN A 549 17.80 27.69 -11.63
C ASN A 549 18.73 27.29 -10.46
N LYS A 550 20.04 27.40 -10.69
CA LYS A 550 21.08 27.12 -9.67
C LYS A 550 20.94 28.01 -8.42
N ASP A 551 20.49 29.24 -8.61
CA ASP A 551 20.30 30.26 -7.57
C ASP A 551 18.82 30.39 -7.11
N TYR A 552 17.99 29.37 -7.35
CA TYR A 552 16.57 29.40 -7.01
C TYR A 552 16.33 29.41 -5.49
N ILE A 553 15.87 30.56 -4.98
CA ILE A 553 15.37 30.71 -3.61
C ILE A 553 13.84 30.48 -3.62
N PRO A 554 13.31 29.41 -2.99
CA PRO A 554 11.86 29.19 -2.94
C PRO A 554 11.16 30.26 -2.11
N LYS A 555 10.35 31.12 -2.73
CA LYS A 555 9.48 32.08 -2.03
C LYS A 555 8.45 31.31 -1.20
N VAL A 556 8.59 31.35 0.11
CA VAL A 556 7.59 30.81 1.05
C VAL A 556 6.33 31.67 0.97
N VAL A 557 5.18 31.07 0.67
CA VAL A 557 3.86 31.76 0.59
C VAL A 557 2.89 31.36 1.72
N TYR A 558 3.25 30.34 2.50
CA TYR A 558 2.56 29.91 3.71
C TYR A 558 3.56 29.20 4.63
N ASP A 559 3.53 29.50 5.93
CA ASP A 559 4.34 28.86 6.96
C ASP A 559 3.54 28.79 8.27
N LEU A 560 3.07 27.58 8.61
CA LEU A 560 2.26 27.33 9.80
C LEU A 560 3.05 27.56 11.11
N ASP A 561 4.35 27.28 11.10
CA ASP A 561 5.19 27.38 12.30
C ASP A 561 5.35 28.86 12.69
N GLN A 562 5.58 29.74 11.71
CA GLN A 562 5.58 31.20 11.90
C GLN A 562 4.20 31.73 12.35
N LEU A 563 3.11 31.25 11.75
CA LEU A 563 1.73 31.66 12.09
C LEU A 563 1.30 31.23 13.49
N VAL A 564 1.80 30.10 13.99
CA VAL A 564 1.56 29.63 15.37
C VAL A 564 2.42 30.40 16.37
N ALA A 565 3.70 30.62 16.08
CA ALA A 565 4.62 31.35 16.96
C ALA A 565 4.17 32.81 17.20
N THR A 566 3.74 33.50 16.14
CA THR A 566 3.29 34.91 16.20
C THR A 566 1.96 35.11 16.92
N ARG A 567 1.08 34.09 16.98
CA ARG A 567 -0.27 34.21 17.57
C ARG A 567 -0.28 34.33 19.11
N ARG A 568 0.84 34.09 19.79
CA ARG A 568 0.97 34.12 21.27
C ARG A 568 0.63 35.48 21.92
N THR A 569 0.56 36.57 21.15
CA THR A 569 0.29 37.94 21.65
C THR A 569 -1.19 38.35 21.62
N TYR A 570 -2.07 37.66 20.88
CA TYR A 570 -3.46 38.07 20.67
C TYR A 570 -4.48 37.20 21.39
N ASN A 571 -4.58 37.41 22.71
CA ASN A 571 -5.66 36.88 23.53
C ASN A 571 -7.04 37.41 23.08
N THR A 572 -7.87 36.59 22.43
CA THR A 572 -9.30 36.92 22.26
C THR A 572 -10.21 35.69 22.28
N SER A 573 -11.10 35.65 23.27
CA SER A 573 -12.32 34.84 23.27
C SER A 573 -13.39 35.43 22.34
N LYS A 574 -13.10 35.49 21.03
CA LYS A 574 -14.05 35.94 20.00
C LYS A 574 -14.74 34.75 19.33
N PHE A 575 -15.97 34.96 18.88
CA PHE A 575 -16.68 34.00 18.04
C PHE A 575 -15.92 33.81 16.72
N ILE A 576 -15.52 32.58 16.42
CA ILE A 576 -14.86 32.23 15.16
C ILE A 576 -15.95 32.03 14.10
N LEU A 577 -15.85 32.77 12.99
CA LEU A 577 -16.76 32.69 11.84
C LEU A 577 -15.95 32.49 10.56
N ASN A 578 -16.57 31.87 9.55
CA ASN A 578 -16.04 31.89 8.19
C ASN A 578 -16.22 33.30 7.58
N ASN A 579 -15.21 33.81 6.87
CA ASN A 579 -15.23 35.13 6.22
C ASN A 579 -15.03 35.04 4.69
N ASP A 580 -15.24 33.87 4.09
CA ASP A 580 -14.85 33.62 2.71
C ASP A 580 -15.76 34.34 1.72
N ILE A 581 -17.07 34.40 1.97
CA ILE A 581 -17.99 35.23 1.16
C ILE A 581 -17.56 36.71 1.13
N VAL A 582 -16.90 37.21 2.18
CA VAL A 582 -16.38 38.59 2.24
C VAL A 582 -15.11 38.74 1.40
N LYS A 583 -14.24 37.73 1.37
CA LYS A 583 -12.96 37.70 0.62
C LYS A 583 -13.15 37.40 -0.88
N LEU A 584 -14.20 36.67 -1.26
CA LEU A 584 -14.43 36.14 -2.61
C LEU A 584 -14.45 37.24 -3.68
N GLY A 585 -13.83 36.97 -4.83
CA GLY A 585 -13.70 37.92 -5.94
C GLY A 585 -12.63 39.00 -5.75
N ARG A 586 -11.91 39.04 -4.62
CA ARG A 586 -10.86 40.03 -4.35
C ARG A 586 -9.47 39.46 -4.61
N SER A 587 -8.67 40.18 -5.39
CA SER A 587 -7.22 39.97 -5.48
C SER A 587 -6.50 40.46 -4.23
N ASN A 588 -5.43 39.79 -3.82
CA ASN A 588 -4.44 40.41 -2.94
C ASN A 588 -3.50 41.29 -3.80
N PRO A 589 -3.41 42.62 -3.56
CA PRO A 589 -2.50 43.50 -4.31
C PRO A 589 -1.02 43.20 -4.04
N ASP A 590 -0.69 42.64 -2.88
CA ASP A 590 0.69 42.45 -2.41
C ASP A 590 1.37 41.19 -3.00
N THR A 591 0.62 40.31 -3.67
CA THR A 591 1.17 39.06 -4.23
C THR A 591 0.33 38.47 -5.36
N THR A 592 1.00 38.01 -6.42
CA THR A 592 0.42 37.24 -7.53
C THR A 592 0.41 35.73 -7.28
N SER A 593 0.99 35.27 -6.16
CA SER A 593 1.01 33.85 -5.77
C SER A 593 -0.32 33.43 -5.12
N LEU A 594 -0.65 32.13 -5.19
CA LEU A 594 -1.73 31.55 -4.40
C LEU A 594 -1.49 31.78 -2.90
N GLN A 595 -2.57 32.01 -2.16
CA GLN A 595 -2.57 32.07 -0.69
C GLN A 595 -3.19 30.80 -0.13
N PHE A 596 -2.69 30.34 1.03
CA PHE A 596 -3.11 29.09 1.67
C PHE A 596 -3.53 29.33 3.13
N GLU A 597 -4.37 28.46 3.67
CA GLU A 597 -4.74 28.42 5.08
C GLU A 597 -5.06 26.97 5.50
N SER A 598 -4.69 26.58 6.71
CA SER A 598 -4.98 25.25 7.29
C SER A 598 -5.42 25.28 8.76
N ARG A 599 -5.52 26.45 9.38
CA ARG A 599 -5.91 26.62 10.80
C ARG A 599 -7.44 26.56 10.98
N PHE A 600 -8.03 25.44 10.62
CA PHE A 600 -9.44 25.09 10.84
C PHE A 600 -9.57 23.59 11.19
N GLU A 601 -10.75 23.15 11.60
CA GLU A 601 -10.95 21.78 12.11
C GLU A 601 -10.59 20.71 11.07
N GLY A 602 -9.64 19.83 11.42
CA GLY A 602 -9.12 18.79 10.52
C GLY A 602 -8.18 19.28 9.42
N GLY A 603 -7.81 20.57 9.39
CA GLY A 603 -6.87 21.13 8.43
C GLY A 603 -5.45 20.56 8.59
N ASN A 604 -4.81 20.20 7.47
CA ASN A 604 -3.42 19.75 7.43
C ASN A 604 -2.73 20.28 6.16
N LEU A 605 -1.80 21.21 6.40
CA LEU A 605 -0.76 21.75 5.51
C LEU A 605 0.18 22.60 6.38
N ARG A 606 1.50 22.51 6.16
CA ARG A 606 2.52 23.21 6.97
C ARG A 606 3.25 24.33 6.22
N LYS A 607 3.76 24.09 5.02
CA LYS A 607 4.61 25.06 4.28
C LYS A 607 4.51 24.92 2.76
N VAL A 608 4.70 26.02 2.03
CA VAL A 608 4.42 26.11 0.58
C VAL A 608 5.36 27.08 -0.19
N GLY A 609 5.80 26.68 -1.41
CA GLY A 609 6.57 27.50 -2.38
C GLY A 609 5.76 28.21 -3.50
N PRO A 610 6.39 28.80 -4.54
CA PRO A 610 5.71 29.66 -5.53
C PRO A 610 5.54 29.06 -6.95
N TYR A 611 4.38 29.29 -7.57
CA TYR A 611 3.97 28.89 -8.95
C TYR A 611 3.95 27.38 -9.23
N GLU A 612 5.04 26.68 -8.93
CA GLU A 612 5.05 25.26 -8.60
C GLU A 612 5.10 25.16 -7.07
N TYR A 613 4.01 24.68 -6.48
CA TYR A 613 3.78 24.74 -5.05
C TYR A 613 4.22 23.42 -4.42
N ASP A 614 5.49 23.34 -4.03
CA ASP A 614 6.00 22.27 -3.16
C ASP A 614 5.36 22.42 -1.76
N LEU A 615 4.38 21.56 -1.47
CA LEU A 615 3.58 21.47 -0.25
C LEU A 615 4.17 20.46 0.73
N ILE A 616 4.26 20.83 2.01
CA ILE A 616 4.64 19.92 3.10
C ILE A 616 3.45 19.71 4.03
N LEU A 617 3.12 18.45 4.31
CA LEU A 617 2.09 18.07 5.28
C LEU A 617 2.61 18.16 6.72
N THR A 618 1.74 18.57 7.63
CA THR A 618 1.98 18.54 9.07
C THR A 618 2.06 17.07 9.54
N PRO A 619 3.02 16.70 10.41
CA PRO A 619 3.03 15.39 11.08
C PRO A 619 1.78 15.18 11.95
N ASP A 620 1.55 13.94 12.35
CA ASP A 620 0.61 13.66 13.43
C ASP A 620 1.15 14.17 14.76
N THR A 621 0.24 14.63 15.63
CA THR A 621 0.58 15.14 16.97
C THR A 621 1.35 14.07 17.76
N ASN A 622 2.53 14.44 18.29
CA ASN A 622 3.45 13.58 19.04
C ASN A 622 3.88 12.27 18.34
N GLN A 623 3.77 12.16 17.01
CA GLN A 623 4.04 10.90 16.30
C GLN A 623 5.46 10.37 16.54
N MET A 624 5.58 9.06 16.82
CA MET A 624 6.87 8.36 16.89
C MET A 624 7.32 7.83 15.52
N ASN A 625 6.35 7.49 14.66
CA ASN A 625 6.55 7.07 13.27
C ASN A 625 5.95 8.11 12.32
N GLU A 626 6.37 8.10 11.05
CA GLU A 626 5.94 9.09 10.06
C GLU A 626 4.61 8.70 9.38
N TYR A 627 3.55 9.50 9.54
CA TYR A 627 2.21 9.22 9.00
C TYR A 627 1.68 10.27 7.99
N PHE A 628 2.56 10.83 7.15
CA PHE A 628 2.18 11.84 6.15
C PHE A 628 1.34 11.26 5.00
N HIS A 629 0.05 11.62 4.94
CA HIS A 629 -0.86 11.13 3.89
C HIS A 629 -2.12 11.99 3.68
N THR A 630 -2.85 12.33 4.76
CA THR A 630 -4.06 13.16 4.66
C THR A 630 -3.70 14.65 4.62
N TYR A 631 -4.33 15.40 3.71
CA TYR A 631 -4.27 16.86 3.63
C TYR A 631 -5.67 17.45 3.59
N TYR A 632 -5.83 18.65 4.14
CA TYR A 632 -7.03 19.48 4.03
C TYR A 632 -6.62 20.95 4.21
N PHE A 633 -6.78 21.78 3.16
CA PHE A 633 -6.36 23.20 3.19
C PHE A 633 -7.21 24.08 2.27
N GLN A 634 -7.31 25.36 2.59
CA GLN A 634 -7.93 26.40 1.77
C GLN A 634 -6.89 27.05 0.86
N VAL A 635 -7.30 27.42 -0.35
CA VAL A 635 -6.52 28.11 -1.39
C VAL A 635 -7.33 29.30 -1.91
N SER A 636 -6.68 30.42 -2.19
CA SER A 636 -7.30 31.63 -2.77
C SER A 636 -6.29 32.43 -3.60
N ASN A 637 -6.73 33.54 -4.20
CA ASN A 637 -5.92 34.41 -5.08
C ASN A 637 -5.47 33.73 -6.39
N MET A 638 -6.24 32.75 -6.87
CA MET A 638 -6.03 32.06 -8.16
C MET A 638 -6.52 32.88 -9.35
N LEU A 639 -5.87 32.64 -10.50
CA LEU A 639 -6.26 33.15 -11.81
C LEU A 639 -6.79 32.00 -12.68
N THR A 640 -7.73 32.31 -13.57
CA THR A 640 -8.38 31.36 -14.49
C THR A 640 -7.48 30.91 -15.64
N GLU A 641 -6.47 31.72 -15.96
CA GLU A 641 -5.61 31.58 -17.14
C GLU A 641 -4.31 30.79 -16.85
N ILE A 642 -4.12 30.33 -15.62
CA ILE A 642 -2.88 29.69 -15.15
C ILE A 642 -3.16 28.22 -14.77
N SER A 643 -2.29 27.33 -15.27
CA SER A 643 -2.13 25.96 -14.76
C SER A 643 -1.22 25.99 -13.54
N TYR A 644 -1.70 25.52 -12.40
CA TYR A 644 -0.97 25.48 -11.13
C TYR A 644 -0.53 24.05 -10.82
N THR A 645 0.77 23.82 -10.61
CA THR A 645 1.28 22.51 -10.16
C THR A 645 1.35 22.48 -8.64
N LEU A 646 0.67 21.53 -8.01
CA LEU A 646 0.76 21.28 -6.56
C LEU A 646 1.49 19.95 -6.32
N ASN A 647 2.57 19.99 -5.53
CA ASN A 647 3.44 18.85 -5.24
C ASN A 647 3.46 18.57 -3.74
N ILE A 648 2.86 17.49 -3.24
CA ILE A 648 2.95 17.11 -1.82
C ILE A 648 4.21 16.25 -1.63
N ILE A 649 5.30 16.85 -1.13
CA ILE A 649 6.68 16.31 -1.24
C ILE A 649 7.16 15.41 -0.10
N ASN A 650 6.42 15.29 1.01
CA ASN A 650 6.81 14.52 2.20
C ASN A 650 6.01 13.22 2.42
N CYS A 651 5.36 12.67 1.39
CA CYS A 651 4.66 11.39 1.51
C CYS A 651 5.64 10.22 1.75
N VAL A 652 5.21 9.18 2.47
CA VAL A 652 6.09 8.05 2.87
C VAL A 652 5.68 6.67 2.33
N LYS A 653 4.47 6.51 1.81
CA LYS A 653 4.00 5.21 1.29
C LYS A 653 4.63 4.91 -0.07
N THR A 654 5.01 3.66 -0.32
CA THR A 654 5.68 3.24 -1.57
C THR A 654 4.76 3.12 -2.79
N ARG A 655 3.43 3.18 -2.58
CA ARG A 655 2.38 3.15 -3.61
C ARG A 655 1.24 4.09 -3.19
N SER A 656 0.55 4.69 -4.16
CA SER A 656 -0.66 5.51 -3.94
C SER A 656 -1.63 5.38 -5.12
N LEU A 657 -2.93 5.50 -4.82
CA LEU A 657 -4.02 5.34 -5.80
C LEU A 657 -4.10 6.47 -6.84
N TYR A 658 -3.32 7.54 -6.73
CA TYR A 658 -3.14 8.52 -7.82
C TYR A 658 -2.65 7.84 -9.12
N ASN A 659 -1.72 6.88 -9.00
CA ASN A 659 -1.25 6.06 -10.13
C ASN A 659 -2.29 5.03 -10.62
N SER A 660 -3.45 4.96 -9.97
CA SER A 660 -4.61 4.14 -10.34
C SER A 660 -5.83 5.00 -10.70
N GLY A 661 -5.61 6.30 -10.98
CA GLY A 661 -6.60 7.22 -11.49
C GLY A 661 -7.45 7.97 -10.46
N MET A 662 -7.07 7.91 -9.17
CA MET A 662 -7.60 8.80 -8.14
C MET A 662 -7.16 10.24 -8.40
N GLN A 663 -8.05 11.19 -8.14
CA GLN A 663 -7.78 12.62 -8.23
C GLN A 663 -7.96 13.33 -6.87
N PRO A 664 -7.31 14.48 -6.62
CA PRO A 664 -7.58 15.32 -5.46
C PRO A 664 -9.05 15.81 -5.46
N LEU A 665 -9.62 16.02 -4.27
CA LEU A 665 -10.92 16.67 -4.12
C LEU A 665 -10.76 18.18 -3.95
N VAL A 666 -11.65 18.94 -4.60
CA VAL A 666 -11.81 20.38 -4.43
C VAL A 666 -13.26 20.76 -4.20
N PHE A 667 -13.48 21.72 -3.31
CA PHE A 667 -14.74 22.43 -3.12
C PHE A 667 -14.54 23.90 -3.51
N SER A 668 -15.41 24.46 -4.35
CA SER A 668 -15.40 25.89 -4.73
C SER A 668 -16.52 26.64 -4.02
N VAL A 669 -16.18 27.72 -3.31
CA VAL A 669 -17.18 28.60 -2.69
C VAL A 669 -17.99 29.33 -3.76
N THR A 670 -17.38 29.71 -4.89
CA THR A 670 -18.12 30.33 -6.02
C THR A 670 -19.12 29.35 -6.64
N GLU A 671 -18.75 28.09 -6.93
CA GLU A 671 -19.71 27.09 -7.44
C GLU A 671 -20.85 26.84 -6.44
N ALA A 672 -20.55 26.82 -5.14
CA ALA A 672 -21.57 26.67 -4.09
C ALA A 672 -22.55 27.85 -4.08
N LEU A 673 -22.07 29.10 -4.14
CA LEU A 673 -22.94 30.29 -4.22
C LEU A 673 -23.72 30.37 -5.55
N LEU A 674 -23.20 29.78 -6.63
CA LEU A 674 -23.90 29.61 -7.90
C LEU A 674 -24.85 28.38 -7.94
N GLY A 675 -25.26 27.87 -6.77
CA GLY A 675 -26.24 26.80 -6.64
C GLY A 675 -25.71 25.38 -6.93
N ARG A 676 -24.39 25.19 -6.99
CA ARG A 676 -23.72 23.89 -7.23
C ARG A 676 -22.78 23.51 -6.06
N PRO A 677 -23.27 23.40 -4.82
CA PRO A 677 -22.43 23.02 -3.68
C PRO A 677 -21.99 21.56 -3.78
N GLY A 678 -20.70 21.29 -3.61
CA GLY A 678 -20.21 19.93 -3.44
C GLY A 678 -18.70 19.78 -3.70
N TRP A 679 -18.20 18.60 -3.35
CA TRP A 679 -16.80 18.22 -3.50
C TRP A 679 -16.59 17.49 -4.83
N VAL A 680 -15.82 18.09 -5.74
CA VAL A 680 -15.49 17.53 -7.06
C VAL A 680 -14.06 17.01 -7.11
N ARG A 681 -13.85 15.86 -7.76
CA ARG A 681 -12.54 15.34 -8.16
C ARG A 681 -12.02 16.17 -9.34
N ILE A 682 -10.86 16.81 -9.21
CA ILE A 682 -10.27 17.62 -10.29
C ILE A 682 -8.78 17.33 -10.48
N GLY A 683 -8.17 17.93 -11.51
CA GLY A 683 -6.72 17.87 -11.73
C GLY A 683 -6.35 17.19 -13.04
N GLY A 684 -5.18 17.57 -13.57
CA GLY A 684 -4.48 16.92 -14.68
C GLY A 684 -3.17 16.30 -14.21
N ASN A 685 -2.62 15.38 -15.01
CA ASN A 685 -1.32 14.74 -14.81
C ASN A 685 -1.08 14.24 -13.38
N CYS A 686 -2.09 13.61 -12.77
CA CYS A 686 -2.00 13.13 -11.40
C CYS A 686 -1.00 11.96 -11.33
N VAL A 687 0.09 12.13 -10.57
CA VAL A 687 1.19 11.15 -10.49
C VAL A 687 1.77 11.07 -9.08
N TYR A 688 2.23 9.87 -8.72
CA TYR A 688 2.86 9.58 -7.44
C TYR A 688 4.19 8.84 -7.63
N TYR A 689 5.29 9.41 -7.16
CA TYR A 689 6.64 8.92 -7.43
C TYR A 689 7.59 9.13 -6.24
N ARG A 690 8.59 8.26 -6.09
CA ARG A 690 9.70 8.46 -5.13
C ARG A 690 10.45 9.73 -5.53
N ASN A 691 10.82 10.60 -4.60
CA ASN A 691 11.51 11.85 -4.92
C ASN A 691 12.96 11.87 -4.41
N PHE A 692 13.62 13.02 -4.53
CA PHE A 692 15.00 13.25 -4.10
C PHE A 692 15.10 13.85 -2.68
N TYR A 693 13.98 14.00 -1.95
CA TYR A 693 14.01 14.52 -0.58
C TYR A 693 14.41 13.41 0.40
N SER A 694 15.44 13.67 1.20
CA SER A 694 16.05 12.70 2.12
C SER A 694 15.29 12.61 3.44
N ARG A 695 15.00 11.38 3.85
CA ARG A 695 14.35 11.00 5.10
C ARG A 695 15.39 10.38 6.03
N GLY A 696 15.72 11.09 7.11
CA GLY A 696 16.62 10.61 8.15
C GLY A 696 15.98 9.54 9.03
N SER A 697 16.79 8.75 9.75
CA SER A 697 16.28 7.74 10.69
C SER A 697 15.81 8.42 11.98
N SER A 698 14.54 8.82 12.05
CA SER A 698 13.94 9.46 13.23
C SER A 698 13.56 8.50 14.36
N SER A 699 13.82 7.19 14.20
CA SER A 699 13.58 6.21 15.26
C SER A 699 14.70 6.21 16.30
N THR A 700 14.33 6.23 17.57
CA THR A 700 15.26 6.18 18.73
C THR A 700 15.94 4.82 18.90
N ALA A 701 15.59 3.82 18.07
CA ALA A 701 16.22 2.51 18.01
C ALA A 701 17.56 2.53 17.24
N ALA A 702 18.54 3.28 17.74
CA ALA A 702 19.85 3.45 17.11
C ALA A 702 20.70 2.17 17.13
N LYS A 703 20.44 1.23 16.20
CA LYS A 703 21.25 0.02 15.98
C LYS A 703 21.50 -0.26 14.50
N SER A 704 22.65 0.24 14.03
CA SER A 704 23.39 -0.11 12.81
C SER A 704 22.73 0.14 11.43
N SER A 705 23.49 0.83 10.57
CA SER A 705 23.19 1.20 9.16
C SER A 705 22.34 2.46 8.97
N GLU A 706 22.99 3.53 8.50
CA GLU A 706 22.36 4.79 8.08
C GLU A 706 21.72 4.64 6.68
N THR A 707 20.64 3.88 6.55
CA THR A 707 19.87 3.87 5.29
C THR A 707 19.06 5.15 5.15
N ILE A 708 19.68 6.18 4.55
CA ILE A 708 18.98 7.36 4.05
C ILE A 708 17.94 6.89 3.03
N THR A 709 16.66 7.04 3.38
CA THR A 709 15.55 6.73 2.47
C THR A 709 15.03 8.01 1.82
N SER A 710 14.21 7.90 0.78
CA SER A 710 13.57 9.07 0.17
C SER A 710 12.11 9.19 0.59
N TYR A 711 11.59 10.42 0.57
CA TYR A 711 10.15 10.67 0.51
C TYR A 711 9.59 10.38 -0.90
N TYR A 712 8.29 10.56 -1.04
CA TYR A 712 7.51 10.45 -2.27
C TYR A 712 6.74 11.76 -2.50
N THR A 713 6.57 12.12 -3.78
CA THR A 713 5.74 13.26 -4.19
C THR A 713 4.41 12.77 -4.75
N ALA A 714 3.30 13.36 -4.29
CA ALA A 714 2.04 13.37 -5.05
C ALA A 714 1.95 14.69 -5.83
N SER A 715 1.95 14.64 -7.16
CA SER A 715 1.89 15.82 -8.03
C SER A 715 0.62 15.82 -8.88
N PHE A 716 0.06 17.01 -9.11
CA PHE A 716 -1.08 17.22 -10.02
C PHE A 716 -1.16 18.68 -10.47
N ASN A 717 -1.55 18.91 -11.73
CA ASN A 717 -1.86 20.24 -12.25
C ASN A 717 -3.32 20.61 -11.96
N VAL A 718 -3.60 21.88 -11.67
CA VAL A 718 -4.95 22.42 -11.41
C VAL A 718 -5.19 23.64 -12.30
N HIS A 719 -6.34 23.66 -12.96
CA HIS A 719 -6.91 24.86 -13.57
C HIS A 719 -8.14 25.25 -12.75
N PHE A 720 -8.20 26.51 -12.29
CA PHE A 720 -9.33 27.00 -11.50
C PHE A 720 -10.43 27.57 -12.40
N ARG A 721 -11.70 27.29 -12.08
CA ARG A 721 -12.84 27.71 -12.91
C ARG A 721 -13.14 29.22 -12.80
N HIS A 722 -12.83 29.81 -11.65
CA HIS A 722 -13.19 31.19 -11.31
C HIS A 722 -11.97 31.96 -10.81
N ARG A 723 -11.86 33.21 -11.24
CA ARG A 723 -10.80 34.13 -10.83
C ARG A 723 -11.09 34.67 -9.43
N TYR A 724 -10.08 34.65 -8.55
CA TYR A 724 -10.19 35.04 -7.14
C TYR A 724 -11.29 34.29 -6.36
N ASP A 725 -11.48 33.01 -6.68
CA ASP A 725 -12.32 32.08 -5.92
C ASP A 725 -11.72 31.80 -4.52
N ILE A 726 -12.45 31.01 -3.73
CA ILE A 726 -11.93 30.35 -2.54
C ILE A 726 -12.22 28.86 -2.72
N CYS A 727 -11.15 28.08 -2.79
CA CYS A 727 -11.20 26.64 -3.00
C CYS A 727 -10.63 25.90 -1.79
N TYR A 728 -11.30 24.85 -1.34
CA TYR A 728 -10.74 23.92 -0.36
C TYR A 728 -10.26 22.66 -1.07
N PHE A 729 -9.06 22.19 -0.76
CA PHE A 729 -8.47 20.94 -1.24
C PHE A 729 -8.47 19.90 -0.13
N ALA A 730 -8.85 18.66 -0.45
CA ALA A 730 -8.79 17.54 0.48
C ALA A 730 -8.29 16.25 -0.16
N TYR A 731 -7.64 15.39 0.64
CA TYR A 731 -7.27 14.04 0.21
C TYR A 731 -8.51 13.15 -0.01
N HIS A 732 -9.49 13.29 0.89
CA HIS A 732 -10.78 12.62 0.83
C HIS A 732 -11.85 13.49 1.49
N TYR A 733 -13.13 13.20 1.24
CA TYR A 733 -14.27 14.03 1.66
C TYR A 733 -14.21 14.33 3.17
N PRO A 734 -13.98 15.58 3.60
CA PRO A 734 -13.88 15.90 5.02
C PRO A 734 -15.15 15.53 5.79
N TYR A 735 -14.96 15.17 7.06
CA TYR A 735 -16.05 14.91 8.00
C TYR A 735 -15.53 15.28 9.39
N THR A 736 -15.91 16.47 9.86
CA THR A 736 -15.43 17.05 11.11
C THR A 736 -16.15 16.48 12.34
N TYR A 737 -15.56 16.64 13.52
CA TYR A 737 -16.22 16.27 14.77
C TYR A 737 -17.33 17.27 15.12
N THR A 738 -17.18 18.55 14.77
CA THR A 738 -18.25 19.54 14.87
C THR A 738 -19.45 19.18 13.96
N MET A 739 -19.22 18.68 12.74
CA MET A 739 -20.27 18.13 11.87
C MET A 739 -21.00 16.95 12.55
N LEU A 740 -20.26 16.02 13.16
CA LEU A 740 -20.85 14.91 13.93
C LEU A 740 -21.75 15.40 15.08
N LYS A 741 -21.24 16.33 15.91
CA LYS A 741 -22.02 16.91 17.02
C LYS A 741 -23.29 17.59 16.51
N THR A 742 -23.19 18.35 15.42
CA THR A 742 -24.31 19.11 14.85
C THR A 742 -25.40 18.17 14.32
N HIS A 743 -25.00 17.14 13.57
CA HIS A 743 -25.89 16.08 13.10
C HIS A 743 -26.60 15.36 14.25
N LEU A 744 -25.86 14.86 15.25
CA LEU A 744 -26.44 14.13 16.38
C LEU A 744 -27.38 15.00 17.24
N VAL A 745 -27.09 16.28 17.41
CA VAL A 745 -27.99 17.23 18.08
C VAL A 745 -29.27 17.46 17.26
N LYS A 746 -29.18 17.58 15.93
CA LYS A 746 -30.36 17.70 15.06
C LYS A 746 -31.20 16.43 15.03
N THR A 747 -30.58 15.25 14.96
CA THR A 747 -31.28 13.97 15.04
C THR A 747 -32.04 13.81 16.36
N ASN A 748 -31.44 14.14 17.50
CA ASN A 748 -32.16 14.18 18.78
C ASN A 748 -33.35 15.16 18.75
N GLN A 749 -33.19 16.36 18.18
CA GLN A 749 -34.27 17.35 18.05
C GLN A 749 -35.43 16.83 17.19
N LEU A 750 -35.15 16.27 16.02
CA LEU A 750 -36.16 15.72 15.09
C LEU A 750 -36.88 14.50 15.69
N LEU A 751 -36.15 13.59 16.37
CA LEU A 751 -36.72 12.38 16.93
C LEU A 751 -37.48 12.58 18.25
N SER A 752 -37.34 13.74 18.92
CA SER A 752 -38.13 14.08 20.11
C SER A 752 -39.65 14.06 19.91
N LEU A 753 -40.12 14.05 18.65
CA LEU A 753 -41.52 13.92 18.27
C LEU A 753 -41.93 12.51 17.79
N LYS A 754 -40.97 11.61 17.50
CA LYS A 754 -41.25 10.23 17.10
C LYS A 754 -41.44 9.33 18.34
N LYS A 755 -42.44 8.46 18.30
CA LYS A 755 -42.81 7.55 19.40
C LYS A 755 -42.50 6.06 19.12
N ASP A 756 -41.89 5.74 17.99
CA ASP A 756 -41.46 4.38 17.61
C ASP A 756 -39.94 4.15 17.81
N ILE A 757 -39.12 5.21 17.81
CA ILE A 757 -37.66 5.11 17.83
C ILE A 757 -37.09 5.48 19.20
N HIS A 758 -36.34 4.57 19.81
CA HIS A 758 -35.43 4.92 20.90
C HIS A 758 -34.08 5.34 20.30
N PHE A 759 -33.83 6.65 20.31
CA PHE A 759 -32.54 7.24 19.96
C PHE A 759 -31.97 7.97 21.18
N ARG A 760 -30.73 7.65 21.57
CA ARG A 760 -30.05 8.25 22.73
C ARG A 760 -28.57 8.46 22.44
N THR A 761 -28.05 9.63 22.80
CA THR A 761 -26.62 9.96 22.71
C THR A 761 -26.02 10.15 24.11
N ASP A 762 -25.01 9.35 24.44
CA ASP A 762 -24.28 9.38 25.71
C ASP A 762 -22.82 9.79 25.51
N VAL A 763 -22.21 10.37 26.54
CA VAL A 763 -20.75 10.55 26.59
C VAL A 763 -20.14 9.30 27.21
N MET A 764 -19.40 8.52 26.42
CA MET A 764 -18.77 7.28 26.85
C MET A 764 -17.51 7.54 27.68
N CYS A 765 -16.73 8.54 27.26
CA CYS A 765 -15.54 9.05 27.94
C CYS A 765 -15.17 10.42 27.34
N HIS A 766 -14.10 11.03 27.85
CA HIS A 766 -13.45 12.19 27.22
C HIS A 766 -12.07 11.78 26.69
N THR A 767 -11.61 12.45 25.65
CA THR A 767 -10.26 12.32 25.08
C THR A 767 -9.21 13.11 25.88
N LEU A 768 -7.95 13.12 25.42
CA LEU A 768 -6.82 13.78 26.08
C LEU A 768 -6.99 15.31 26.12
N SER A 769 -7.52 15.94 25.07
CA SER A 769 -7.93 17.36 25.09
C SER A 769 -9.27 17.60 25.82
N GLY A 770 -9.95 16.55 26.28
CA GLY A 770 -11.23 16.62 26.96
C GLY A 770 -12.44 16.78 26.02
N ASN A 771 -12.34 16.37 24.76
CA ASN A 771 -13.51 16.30 23.85
C ASN A 771 -14.34 15.03 24.16
N PRO A 772 -15.68 15.09 24.19
CA PRO A 772 -16.50 13.93 24.53
C PRO A 772 -16.59 12.89 23.40
N VAL A 773 -16.26 11.64 23.70
CA VAL A 773 -16.44 10.49 22.78
C VAL A 773 -17.88 10.00 22.92
N ILE A 774 -18.64 10.08 21.83
CA ILE A 774 -20.10 9.87 21.84
C ILE A 774 -20.45 8.42 21.53
N LEU A 775 -21.28 7.81 22.38
CA LEU A 775 -21.98 6.55 22.12
C LEU A 775 -23.42 6.87 21.71
N VAL A 776 -23.85 6.36 20.56
CA VAL A 776 -25.24 6.43 20.10
C VAL A 776 -25.91 5.07 20.32
N THR A 777 -27.08 5.07 20.95
CA THR A 777 -27.96 3.90 21.05
C THR A 777 -29.16 4.10 20.13
N VAL A 778 -29.43 3.13 19.25
CA VAL A 778 -30.61 3.13 18.38
C VAL A 778 -31.31 1.78 18.44
N THR A 779 -32.62 1.78 18.67
CA THR A 779 -33.50 0.61 18.60
C THR A 779 -34.96 1.09 18.47
N GLU A 780 -35.90 0.19 18.22
CA GLU A 780 -37.33 0.48 18.36
C GLU A 780 -37.66 0.66 19.86
N LEU A 781 -38.71 1.39 20.22
CA LEU A 781 -39.18 1.38 21.62
C LEU A 781 -39.71 -0.02 22.01
N GLY A 782 -39.85 -0.27 23.31
CA GLY A 782 -40.30 -1.57 23.81
C GLY A 782 -40.09 -1.79 25.31
N ASP A 783 -40.70 -2.84 25.84
CA ASP A 783 -40.64 -3.20 27.25
C ASP A 783 -39.35 -3.98 27.63
N ARG A 784 -39.23 -4.34 28.93
CA ARG A 784 -38.06 -5.09 29.47
C ARG A 784 -37.90 -6.51 28.90
N ILE A 785 -38.93 -7.11 28.31
CA ILE A 785 -38.90 -8.44 27.68
C ILE A 785 -38.50 -8.29 26.21
N GLN A 786 -39.12 -7.37 25.48
CA GLN A 786 -38.78 -7.02 24.09
C GLN A 786 -37.32 -6.56 23.97
N LEU A 787 -36.83 -5.71 24.88
CA LEU A 787 -35.43 -5.28 24.94
C LEU A 787 -34.46 -6.38 25.43
N LYS A 788 -34.97 -7.50 25.95
CA LYS A 788 -34.17 -8.69 26.28
C LYS A 788 -34.04 -9.68 25.12
N SER A 789 -35.06 -9.82 24.26
CA SER A 789 -35.03 -10.73 23.11
C SER A 789 -34.27 -10.19 21.89
N ARG A 790 -34.11 -8.86 21.76
CA ARG A 790 -33.29 -8.23 20.71
C ARG A 790 -31.80 -8.53 20.88
N ASP A 791 -31.11 -8.81 19.77
CA ASP A 791 -29.65 -8.93 19.74
C ASP A 791 -28.97 -7.56 19.90
N ILE A 792 -27.68 -7.54 20.24
CA ILE A 792 -26.90 -6.30 20.31
C ILE A 792 -25.88 -6.27 19.16
N VAL A 793 -25.78 -5.14 18.47
CA VAL A 793 -24.79 -4.89 17.43
C VAL A 793 -23.92 -3.71 17.88
N VAL A 794 -22.61 -3.91 17.97
CA VAL A 794 -21.66 -2.87 18.39
C VAL A 794 -20.79 -2.48 17.20
N LEU A 795 -20.79 -1.20 16.82
CA LEU A 795 -20.05 -0.71 15.66
C LEU A 795 -19.26 0.53 16.06
N SER A 796 -18.02 0.63 15.61
CA SER A 796 -17.21 1.83 15.76
C SER A 796 -16.70 2.33 14.41
N ALA A 797 -16.24 3.58 14.38
CA ALA A 797 -15.64 4.18 13.21
C ALA A 797 -14.53 5.16 13.60
N ARG A 798 -13.66 5.45 12.63
CA ARG A 798 -12.73 6.60 12.68
C ARG A 798 -11.79 6.56 13.89
N ILE A 799 -11.17 5.41 14.10
CA ILE A 799 -10.04 5.20 15.01
C ILE A 799 -8.73 5.78 14.44
N HIS A 800 -8.59 5.83 13.11
CA HIS A 800 -7.54 6.58 12.41
C HIS A 800 -8.13 7.91 11.85
N PRO A 801 -7.60 9.08 12.22
CA PRO A 801 -8.18 10.37 11.86
C PRO A 801 -8.33 10.69 10.37
N GLY A 802 -7.45 10.14 9.52
CA GLY A 802 -7.46 10.40 8.08
C GLY A 802 -8.55 9.67 7.28
N GLU A 803 -9.14 8.63 7.87
CA GLU A 803 -10.06 7.68 7.21
C GLU A 803 -11.50 8.23 7.17
N SER A 804 -11.70 9.40 6.54
CA SER A 804 -12.98 10.12 6.61
C SER A 804 -14.16 9.39 5.99
N ASN A 805 -13.89 8.49 5.04
CA ASN A 805 -14.85 7.56 4.46
C ASN A 805 -15.59 6.71 5.52
N SER A 806 -14.93 6.35 6.63
CA SER A 806 -15.57 5.57 7.71
C SER A 806 -16.69 6.34 8.41
N SER A 807 -16.53 7.67 8.53
CA SER A 807 -17.54 8.54 9.13
C SER A 807 -18.72 8.78 8.18
N TRP A 808 -18.52 8.80 6.86
CA TRP A 808 -19.61 8.86 5.88
C TRP A 808 -20.45 7.58 5.87
N MET A 809 -19.82 6.39 5.94
CA MET A 809 -20.55 5.10 6.10
C MET A 809 -21.36 5.07 7.41
N MET A 810 -20.76 5.48 8.52
CA MET A 810 -21.45 5.58 9.81
C MET A 810 -22.58 6.62 9.80
N HIS A 811 -22.42 7.73 9.07
CA HIS A 811 -23.46 8.75 8.92
C HIS A 811 -24.67 8.22 8.14
N GLY A 812 -24.45 7.55 7.01
CA GLY A 812 -25.50 6.91 6.23
C GLY A 812 -26.27 5.89 7.07
N MET A 813 -25.55 5.01 7.76
CA MET A 813 -26.11 4.05 8.70
C MET A 813 -26.99 4.70 9.78
N ILE A 814 -26.55 5.80 10.40
CA ILE A 814 -27.33 6.50 11.44
C ILE A 814 -28.62 7.07 10.85
N ASN A 815 -28.57 7.72 9.68
CA ASN A 815 -29.75 8.27 9.00
C ASN A 815 -30.73 7.16 8.58
N TYR A 816 -30.20 6.06 8.06
CA TYR A 816 -30.98 4.91 7.65
C TYR A 816 -31.68 4.26 8.85
N LEU A 817 -30.97 4.04 9.97
CA LEU A 817 -31.52 3.45 11.19
C LEU A 817 -32.63 4.28 11.84
N ILE A 818 -32.69 5.60 11.60
CA ILE A 818 -33.78 6.49 12.09
C ILE A 818 -34.89 6.71 11.05
N SER A 819 -34.71 6.22 9.83
CA SER A 819 -35.65 6.37 8.72
C SER A 819 -36.94 5.56 8.92
N ASP A 820 -37.89 5.78 8.01
CA ASP A 820 -39.14 5.02 7.94
C ASP A 820 -39.08 3.78 7.04
N HIS A 821 -37.90 3.45 6.47
CA HIS A 821 -37.72 2.34 5.54
C HIS A 821 -38.06 0.98 6.19
N PRO A 822 -38.69 0.02 5.48
CA PRO A 822 -39.12 -1.25 6.07
C PRO A 822 -37.98 -2.07 6.68
N PHE A 823 -36.83 -2.15 6.00
CA PHE A 823 -35.64 -2.83 6.52
C PHE A 823 -35.02 -2.11 7.73
N ALA A 824 -35.04 -0.77 7.77
CA ALA A 824 -34.61 -0.02 8.95
C ALA A 824 -35.50 -0.29 10.17
N LYS A 825 -36.82 -0.35 9.98
CA LYS A 825 -37.79 -0.74 11.03
C LYS A 825 -37.56 -2.18 11.50
N LEU A 826 -37.35 -3.12 10.58
CA LEU A 826 -37.06 -4.52 10.90
C LEU A 826 -35.68 -4.70 11.60
N ALA A 827 -34.70 -3.86 11.28
CA ALA A 827 -33.43 -3.80 12.00
C ALA A 827 -33.64 -3.25 13.42
N ARG A 828 -34.38 -2.15 13.58
CA ARG A 828 -34.72 -1.56 14.89
C ARG A 828 -35.48 -2.52 15.81
N SER A 829 -36.35 -3.38 15.25
CA SER A 829 -37.15 -4.34 16.03
C SER A 829 -36.41 -5.63 16.37
N LYS A 830 -35.39 -6.03 15.59
CA LYS A 830 -34.51 -7.20 15.88
C LYS A 830 -33.28 -6.86 16.75
N PHE A 831 -32.79 -5.62 16.69
CA PHE A 831 -31.49 -5.24 17.27
C PHE A 831 -31.53 -4.02 18.20
N ILE A 832 -30.55 -3.97 19.10
CA ILE A 832 -30.10 -2.77 19.80
C ILE A 832 -28.72 -2.39 19.26
N PHE A 833 -28.66 -1.28 18.53
CA PHE A 833 -27.40 -0.74 17.99
C PHE A 833 -26.67 0.09 19.04
N LYS A 834 -25.36 -0.12 19.13
CA LYS A 834 -24.41 0.64 19.96
C LYS A 834 -23.29 1.15 19.06
N LEU A 835 -23.41 2.39 18.63
CA LEU A 835 -22.55 3.02 17.62
C LEU A 835 -21.58 3.99 18.30
N ILE A 836 -20.29 3.89 18.01
CA ILE A 836 -19.26 4.84 18.45
C ILE A 836 -18.72 5.55 17.19
N PRO A 837 -19.32 6.67 16.74
CA PRO A 837 -19.11 7.17 15.37
C PRO A 837 -17.74 7.81 15.12
N MET A 838 -16.97 8.05 16.17
CA MET A 838 -15.61 8.59 16.09
C MET A 838 -14.79 8.20 17.32
N LEU A 839 -13.88 7.23 17.18
CA LEU A 839 -13.00 6.77 18.26
C LEU A 839 -11.81 7.72 18.54
N ASN A 840 -11.33 8.45 17.52
CA ASN A 840 -10.17 9.34 17.63
C ASN A 840 -10.54 10.81 17.34
N VAL A 841 -11.41 11.35 18.20
CA VAL A 841 -11.93 12.72 18.10
C VAL A 841 -10.82 13.78 18.04
N ASP A 842 -9.84 13.71 18.95
CA ASP A 842 -8.76 14.71 19.00
C ASP A 842 -7.89 14.68 17.74
N GLY A 843 -7.57 13.48 17.22
CA GLY A 843 -6.78 13.37 16.00
C GLY A 843 -7.53 13.95 14.78
N VAL A 844 -8.85 13.73 14.69
CA VAL A 844 -9.69 14.33 13.63
C VAL A 844 -9.70 15.85 13.73
N ILE A 845 -9.81 16.41 14.94
CA ILE A 845 -9.82 17.86 15.16
C ILE A 845 -8.50 18.52 14.72
N ASN A 846 -7.36 17.87 14.98
CA ASN A 846 -6.02 18.43 14.80
C ASN A 846 -5.33 18.05 13.48
N GLY A 847 -6.07 17.47 12.53
CA GLY A 847 -5.57 17.18 11.18
C GLY A 847 -4.60 16.00 11.07
N ASN A 848 -4.55 15.11 12.07
CA ASN A 848 -3.76 13.88 12.01
C ASN A 848 -4.25 12.95 10.87
N HIS A 849 -3.44 11.97 10.47
CA HIS A 849 -3.80 10.85 9.60
C HIS A 849 -4.09 9.56 10.38
N ARG A 850 -3.30 9.24 11.42
CA ARG A 850 -3.26 7.90 12.03
C ARG A 850 -3.37 7.86 13.55
N CYS A 851 -2.63 8.70 14.25
CA CYS A 851 -2.40 8.61 15.68
C CYS A 851 -3.40 9.43 16.51
N SER A 852 -3.53 9.11 17.79
CA SER A 852 -4.08 10.03 18.80
C SER A 852 -3.05 11.10 19.20
N LEU A 853 -3.39 12.02 20.10
CA LEU A 853 -2.41 12.98 20.64
C LEU A 853 -1.28 12.30 21.45
N ALA A 854 -1.45 11.04 21.85
CA ALA A 854 -0.40 10.22 22.44
C ALA A 854 0.62 9.67 21.41
N GLY A 855 0.58 10.10 20.14
CA GLY A 855 1.55 9.70 19.12
C GLY A 855 1.45 8.26 18.63
N LYS A 856 0.46 7.49 19.13
CA LYS A 856 0.29 6.05 18.95
C LYS A 856 -0.92 5.72 18.08
N ASP A 857 -0.80 4.66 17.27
CA ASP A 857 -1.92 4.05 16.55
C ASP A 857 -2.86 3.38 17.58
N LEU A 858 -4.07 3.93 17.73
CA LEU A 858 -5.07 3.42 18.68
C LEU A 858 -5.52 1.98 18.35
N ASN A 859 -5.48 1.59 17.08
CA ASN A 859 -5.78 0.22 16.63
C ASN A 859 -4.58 -0.74 16.82
N ARG A 860 -3.62 -0.41 17.68
CA ARG A 860 -2.71 -1.39 18.33
C ARG A 860 -2.93 -1.54 19.84
N GLN A 861 -3.79 -0.71 20.44
CA GLN A 861 -3.93 -0.61 21.90
C GLN A 861 -5.02 -1.54 22.48
N TRP A 862 -5.65 -2.40 21.67
CA TRP A 862 -6.82 -3.18 22.12
C TRP A 862 -6.50 -4.37 23.04
N VAL A 863 -5.24 -4.81 23.16
CA VAL A 863 -4.90 -5.93 24.07
C VAL A 863 -5.06 -5.51 25.53
N ALA A 864 -4.39 -4.43 25.94
CA ALA A 864 -4.42 -3.90 27.31
C ALA A 864 -4.43 -2.36 27.28
N PRO A 865 -5.55 -1.72 26.85
CA PRO A 865 -5.60 -0.27 26.75
C PRO A 865 -5.51 0.38 28.14
N GLU A 866 -4.63 1.37 28.30
CA GLU A 866 -4.58 2.20 29.50
C GLU A 866 -5.69 3.27 29.47
N ARG A 867 -6.38 3.49 30.60
CA ARG A 867 -7.54 4.40 30.68
C ARG A 867 -7.16 5.88 30.51
N SER A 868 -5.99 6.26 31.01
CA SER A 868 -5.36 7.58 30.91
C SER A 868 -5.00 7.93 29.46
N MET A 869 -4.21 7.07 28.81
CA MET A 869 -3.63 7.30 27.48
C MET A 869 -4.60 7.01 26.33
N TYR A 870 -5.42 5.96 26.47
CA TYR A 870 -6.30 5.45 25.41
C TYR A 870 -7.78 5.34 25.85
N PRO A 871 -8.39 6.41 26.40
CA PRO A 871 -9.71 6.35 27.04
C PRO A 871 -10.81 5.82 26.11
N SER A 872 -10.82 6.18 24.84
CA SER A 872 -11.83 5.71 23.88
C SER A 872 -11.76 4.20 23.63
N ILE A 873 -10.55 3.63 23.61
CA ILE A 873 -10.32 2.19 23.43
C ILE A 873 -10.62 1.43 24.72
N TYR A 874 -10.15 1.94 25.87
CA TYR A 874 -10.46 1.37 27.18
C TYR A 874 -11.96 1.30 27.43
N HIS A 875 -12.71 2.39 27.20
CA HIS A 875 -14.13 2.42 27.46
C HIS A 875 -14.96 1.64 26.42
N THR A 876 -14.58 1.61 25.13
CA THR A 876 -15.24 0.74 24.13
C THR A 876 -15.01 -0.74 24.43
N LYS A 877 -13.77 -1.14 24.77
CA LYS A 877 -13.46 -2.53 25.14
C LYS A 877 -14.26 -2.95 26.38
N ASN A 878 -14.30 -2.13 27.42
CA ASN A 878 -15.06 -2.44 28.63
C ASN A 878 -16.58 -2.51 28.39
N LEU A 879 -17.14 -1.72 27.48
CA LEU A 879 -18.55 -1.87 27.06
C LEU A 879 -18.81 -3.26 26.47
N ILE A 880 -17.95 -3.72 25.54
CA ILE A 880 -18.10 -5.02 24.89
C ILE A 880 -17.88 -6.18 25.89
N SER A 881 -16.85 -6.08 26.75
CA SER A 881 -16.59 -7.07 27.80
C SER A 881 -17.71 -7.12 28.86
N TYR A 882 -18.33 -5.99 29.19
CA TYR A 882 -19.50 -5.95 30.08
C TYR A 882 -20.69 -6.67 29.44
N LEU A 883 -21.03 -6.34 28.18
CA LEU A 883 -22.12 -6.97 27.44
C LEU A 883 -21.94 -8.49 27.34
N HIS A 884 -20.73 -8.96 27.06
CA HIS A 884 -20.37 -10.38 27.08
C HIS A 884 -20.59 -11.02 28.46
N ARG A 885 -20.08 -10.40 29.54
CA ARG A 885 -20.20 -10.91 30.92
C ARG A 885 -21.64 -11.02 31.42
N ILE A 886 -22.57 -10.18 30.95
CA ILE A 886 -24.00 -10.26 31.30
C ILE A 886 -24.81 -11.20 30.37
N GLY A 887 -24.15 -12.02 29.54
CA GLY A 887 -24.81 -12.95 28.62
C GLY A 887 -25.49 -12.25 27.42
N ARG A 888 -25.13 -11.00 27.12
CA ARG A 888 -25.62 -10.23 25.97
C ARG A 888 -24.47 -9.92 25.00
N THR A 889 -23.63 -10.93 24.75
CA THR A 889 -22.54 -10.89 23.77
C THR A 889 -23.03 -10.32 22.43
N PRO A 890 -22.37 -9.30 21.85
CA PRO A 890 -22.76 -8.75 20.56
C PRO A 890 -22.81 -9.79 19.44
N PHE A 891 -23.86 -9.72 18.62
CA PHE A 891 -24.10 -10.58 17.46
C PHE A 891 -23.09 -10.31 16.33
N VAL A 892 -22.72 -9.04 16.17
CA VAL A 892 -21.64 -8.54 15.30
C VAL A 892 -20.89 -7.43 16.02
N TYR A 893 -19.56 -7.43 15.86
CA TYR A 893 -18.70 -6.27 16.07
C TYR A 893 -18.03 -5.86 14.75
N CYS A 894 -17.95 -4.57 14.45
CA CYS A 894 -17.18 -4.08 13.30
C CYS A 894 -16.61 -2.68 13.57
N ASP A 895 -15.33 -2.48 13.23
CA ASP A 895 -14.68 -1.17 13.22
C ASP A 895 -14.56 -0.67 11.76
N PHE A 896 -14.99 0.57 11.48
CA PHE A 896 -15.00 1.12 10.12
C PHE A 896 -13.75 1.96 9.83
N HIS A 897 -13.14 1.72 8.67
CA HIS A 897 -11.79 2.13 8.27
C HIS A 897 -11.70 2.61 6.80
N GLY A 898 -10.53 3.10 6.39
CA GLY A 898 -10.26 3.62 5.05
C GLY A 898 -8.92 3.18 4.44
N HIS A 899 -8.99 2.69 3.20
CA HIS A 899 -7.93 1.89 2.60
C HIS A 899 -7.20 2.56 1.43
N SER A 900 -5.92 2.91 1.60
CA SER A 900 -5.14 3.73 0.65
C SER A 900 -4.45 2.98 -0.50
N ARG A 901 -4.74 1.68 -0.72
CA ARG A 901 -4.02 0.80 -1.67
C ARG A 901 -4.87 -0.21 -2.48
N LYS A 902 -6.17 -0.30 -2.23
CA LYS A 902 -7.16 -1.16 -2.92
C LYS A 902 -8.37 -0.30 -3.28
N MET A 903 -9.14 -0.74 -4.26
CA MET A 903 -10.44 -0.19 -4.62
C MET A 903 -11.58 -1.00 -3.98
N ASN A 904 -12.84 -0.58 -4.20
CA ASN A 904 -14.04 -1.18 -3.60
C ASN A 904 -14.09 -1.12 -2.05
N VAL A 905 -15.05 -1.84 -1.46
CA VAL A 905 -15.25 -2.02 -0.02
C VAL A 905 -15.12 -3.51 0.33
N PHE A 906 -14.49 -3.85 1.46
CA PHE A 906 -14.26 -5.24 1.87
C PHE A 906 -14.07 -5.38 3.40
N LEU A 907 -14.08 -6.62 3.91
CA LEU A 907 -13.92 -6.93 5.34
C LEU A 907 -12.63 -7.70 5.63
N TYR A 908 -11.97 -7.34 6.73
CA TYR A 908 -11.01 -8.20 7.41
C TYR A 908 -11.67 -8.89 8.61
N GLY A 909 -11.54 -10.22 8.70
CA GLY A 909 -12.13 -11.05 9.74
C GLY A 909 -11.14 -12.04 10.36
N ASN A 910 -11.63 -12.96 11.20
CA ASN A 910 -10.79 -13.87 11.98
C ASN A 910 -11.13 -15.33 11.67
N ASN A 911 -10.32 -16.00 10.83
CA ASN A 911 -10.37 -17.46 10.64
C ASN A 911 -9.33 -18.10 11.58
N PRO A 912 -9.74 -18.87 12.61
CA PRO A 912 -8.82 -19.44 13.58
C PRO A 912 -7.76 -20.35 12.95
N ASN A 913 -8.08 -21.10 11.89
CA ASN A 913 -7.13 -21.96 11.16
C ASN A 913 -5.98 -21.15 10.52
N LEU A 914 -6.27 -19.90 10.13
CA LEU A 914 -5.31 -18.98 9.51
C LEU A 914 -4.66 -18.04 10.56
N SER A 915 -4.72 -18.39 11.84
CA SER A 915 -3.96 -17.68 12.86
C SER A 915 -2.51 -18.14 12.94
N TRP A 916 -1.60 -17.19 13.14
CA TRP A 916 -0.21 -17.47 13.49
C TRP A 916 -0.09 -18.22 14.84
N TYR A 917 -0.99 -17.95 15.79
CA TYR A 917 -0.92 -18.50 17.14
C TYR A 917 -1.54 -19.90 17.22
N THR A 918 -0.80 -20.86 17.76
CA THR A 918 -1.24 -22.27 17.81
C THR A 918 -2.47 -22.50 18.69
N GLY A 919 -2.65 -21.71 19.76
CA GLY A 919 -3.82 -21.85 20.63
C GLY A 919 -5.14 -21.48 19.95
N ASP A 920 -5.12 -20.57 18.97
CA ASP A 920 -6.30 -20.23 18.16
C ASP A 920 -6.71 -21.41 17.25
N ARG A 921 -5.73 -22.04 16.59
CA ARG A 921 -5.94 -23.17 15.65
C ARG A 921 -6.50 -24.44 16.31
N LEU A 922 -6.49 -24.52 17.65
CA LEU A 922 -7.01 -25.65 18.42
C LEU A 922 -8.47 -25.45 18.89
N GLN A 923 -9.05 -24.27 18.69
CA GLN A 923 -10.42 -23.99 19.11
C GLN A 923 -11.44 -24.59 18.12
N LYS A 924 -12.53 -25.16 18.64
CA LYS A 924 -13.68 -25.55 17.80
C LYS A 924 -14.42 -24.30 17.34
N HIS A 925 -14.65 -24.17 16.05
CA HIS A 925 -15.29 -23.03 15.40
C HIS A 925 -16.00 -23.47 14.12
N GLY A 926 -16.96 -22.68 13.65
CA GLY A 926 -17.59 -22.83 12.33
C GLY A 926 -17.07 -21.78 11.34
N PHE A 927 -17.89 -21.50 10.31
CA PHE A 927 -17.62 -20.48 9.29
C PHE A 927 -18.41 -19.17 9.54
N GLU A 928 -18.77 -18.88 10.79
CA GLU A 928 -19.53 -17.68 11.16
C GLU A 928 -18.83 -16.38 10.73
N PHE A 929 -17.50 -16.38 10.73
CA PHE A 929 -16.65 -15.26 10.28
C PHE A 929 -16.78 -14.96 8.77
N TYR A 930 -17.40 -15.83 7.98
CA TYR A 930 -17.54 -15.68 6.53
C TYR A 930 -18.96 -15.31 6.08
N GLN A 931 -19.98 -15.65 6.89
CA GLN A 931 -21.40 -15.43 6.55
C GLN A 931 -21.76 -13.97 6.26
N PHE A 932 -21.14 -13.01 6.96
CA PHE A 932 -21.48 -11.60 6.78
C PHE A 932 -20.80 -10.96 5.55
N PRO A 933 -19.49 -11.18 5.29
CA PRO A 933 -18.89 -10.89 3.99
C PRO A 933 -19.64 -11.46 2.78
N GLU A 934 -20.10 -12.71 2.85
CA GLU A 934 -20.87 -13.34 1.75
C GLU A 934 -22.19 -12.60 1.48
N ILE A 935 -22.94 -12.23 2.52
CA ILE A 935 -24.21 -11.50 2.39
C ILE A 935 -23.99 -10.06 1.90
N LEU A 936 -22.90 -9.40 2.28
CA LEU A 936 -22.55 -8.06 1.78
C LEU A 936 -22.26 -8.09 0.28
N ASP A 937 -21.57 -9.13 -0.21
CA ASP A 937 -21.30 -9.33 -1.65
C ASP A 937 -22.58 -9.63 -2.46
N GLU A 938 -23.59 -10.22 -1.82
CA GLU A 938 -24.91 -10.47 -2.44
C GLU A 938 -25.84 -9.24 -2.43
N THR A 939 -25.55 -8.22 -1.63
CA THR A 939 -26.50 -7.10 -1.36
C THR A 939 -25.93 -5.69 -1.60
N SER A 940 -24.61 -5.53 -1.72
CA SER A 940 -23.97 -4.22 -1.92
C SER A 940 -23.17 -4.15 -3.22
N THR A 941 -23.53 -3.20 -4.08
CA THR A 941 -22.84 -2.90 -5.35
C THR A 941 -21.41 -2.39 -5.15
N ALA A 942 -21.08 -1.90 -3.95
CA ALA A 942 -19.78 -1.35 -3.58
C ALA A 942 -18.81 -2.39 -2.98
N PHE A 943 -19.32 -3.54 -2.53
CA PHE A 943 -18.55 -4.57 -1.84
C PHE A 943 -17.81 -5.51 -2.82
N GLU A 944 -16.74 -6.15 -2.36
CA GLU A 944 -15.97 -7.14 -3.11
C GLU A 944 -15.41 -8.22 -2.17
N LEU A 945 -16.02 -9.41 -2.19
CA LEU A 945 -15.61 -10.54 -1.35
C LEU A 945 -14.18 -11.00 -1.64
N LYS A 946 -13.67 -10.85 -2.88
CA LYS A 946 -12.30 -11.24 -3.26
C LYS A 946 -11.22 -10.42 -2.53
N TYR A 947 -11.53 -9.21 -2.06
CA TYR A 947 -10.57 -8.37 -1.34
C TYR A 947 -10.58 -8.57 0.18
N CYS A 948 -11.54 -9.36 0.69
CA CYS A 948 -11.61 -9.74 2.10
C CYS A 948 -10.45 -10.67 2.49
N ALA A 949 -9.99 -10.60 3.74
CA ALA A 949 -8.96 -11.50 4.27
C ALA A 949 -9.22 -11.89 5.73
N PHE A 950 -8.91 -13.14 6.06
CA PHE A 950 -9.28 -13.74 7.34
C PHE A 950 -8.07 -14.24 8.17
N THR A 951 -6.86 -13.99 7.68
CA THR A 951 -5.59 -14.37 8.29
C THR A 951 -5.27 -13.51 9.51
N ILE A 952 -4.84 -14.13 10.61
CA ILE A 952 -4.49 -13.44 11.85
C ILE A 952 -2.96 -13.45 11.99
N LYS A 953 -2.31 -12.37 11.51
CA LYS A 953 -0.86 -12.17 11.59
C LYS A 953 -0.46 -11.65 12.99
N LYS A 954 0.75 -11.99 13.47
CA LYS A 954 1.26 -11.58 14.81
C LYS A 954 1.26 -10.06 15.04
N ASN A 955 1.44 -9.27 13.98
CA ASN A 955 1.45 -7.82 14.05
C ASN A 955 0.03 -7.20 14.17
N LYS A 956 -1.05 -8.00 14.11
CA LYS A 956 -2.45 -7.52 14.21
C LYS A 956 -3.11 -7.80 15.55
N GLU A 957 -2.41 -8.39 16.51
CA GLU A 957 -3.00 -8.75 17.81
C GLU A 957 -3.50 -7.55 18.62
N GLY A 958 -2.87 -6.39 18.42
CA GLY A 958 -3.31 -5.10 18.97
C GLY A 958 -4.58 -4.51 18.36
N SER A 959 -5.13 -5.10 17.29
CA SER A 959 -6.29 -4.56 16.56
C SER A 959 -7.63 -4.96 17.20
N ALA A 960 -8.64 -4.11 16.98
CA ALA A 960 -9.99 -4.28 17.50
C ALA A 960 -10.55 -5.68 17.19
N ARG A 961 -10.54 -6.06 15.91
CA ARG A 961 -11.11 -7.33 15.43
C ARG A 961 -10.49 -8.55 16.11
N VAL A 962 -9.17 -8.56 16.33
CA VAL A 962 -8.46 -9.73 16.90
C VAL A 962 -8.61 -9.80 18.41
N ALA A 963 -8.42 -8.67 19.10
CA ALA A 963 -8.51 -8.60 20.56
C ALA A 963 -9.94 -8.91 21.06
N ILE A 964 -10.96 -8.28 20.45
CA ILE A 964 -12.37 -8.51 20.82
C ILE A 964 -12.78 -9.96 20.57
N TRP A 965 -12.40 -10.54 19.42
CA TRP A 965 -12.69 -11.94 19.09
C TRP A 965 -12.11 -12.90 20.14
N ARG A 966 -10.84 -12.75 20.52
CA ARG A 966 -10.21 -13.60 21.54
C ARG A 966 -10.77 -13.42 22.94
N ASP A 967 -11.06 -12.18 23.35
CA ASP A 967 -11.48 -11.87 24.71
C ASP A 967 -12.97 -12.19 24.99
N THR A 968 -13.79 -12.38 23.95
CA THR A 968 -15.25 -12.56 24.10
C THR A 968 -15.88 -13.63 23.20
N GLY A 969 -15.10 -14.28 22.33
CA GLY A 969 -15.58 -15.31 21.42
C GLY A 969 -16.49 -14.82 20.28
N ILE A 970 -16.59 -13.50 20.04
CA ILE A 970 -17.42 -12.93 18.96
C ILE A 970 -16.81 -13.33 17.60
N SER A 971 -17.33 -14.40 17.00
CA SER A 971 -16.88 -14.93 15.71
C SER A 971 -17.15 -14.01 14.52
N ARG A 972 -18.05 -13.03 14.69
CA ARG A 972 -18.36 -11.96 13.72
C ARG A 972 -17.78 -10.62 14.17
N ALA A 973 -16.48 -10.61 14.45
CA ALA A 973 -15.70 -9.42 14.77
C ALA A 973 -14.84 -9.02 13.56
N TYR A 974 -14.99 -7.80 13.08
CA TYR A 974 -14.46 -7.37 11.78
C TYR A 974 -13.80 -5.98 11.79
N THR A 975 -13.06 -5.71 10.72
CA THR A 975 -12.67 -4.37 10.25
C THR A 975 -13.25 -4.18 8.84
N LEU A 976 -14.08 -3.15 8.62
CA LEU A 976 -14.63 -2.78 7.30
C LEU A 976 -13.75 -1.71 6.67
N GLU A 977 -13.18 -2.01 5.51
CA GLU A 977 -12.27 -1.16 4.76
C GLU A 977 -12.95 -0.65 3.48
N ALA A 978 -12.96 0.66 3.25
CA ALA A 978 -13.46 1.25 2.01
C ALA A 978 -12.39 2.12 1.33
N SER A 979 -12.33 2.09 -0.01
CA SER A 979 -11.32 2.82 -0.78
C SER A 979 -11.42 4.35 -0.62
N TYR A 980 -10.27 5.03 -0.65
CA TYR A 980 -10.21 6.48 -0.82
C TYR A 980 -10.44 6.94 -2.27
N ALA A 981 -10.33 6.03 -3.25
CA ALA A 981 -10.28 6.36 -4.68
C ALA A 981 -11.59 6.07 -5.41
N GLY A 982 -12.02 4.81 -5.45
CA GLY A 982 -13.02 4.34 -6.40
C GLY A 982 -13.13 2.82 -6.47
N PHE A 983 -13.63 2.34 -7.60
CA PHE A 983 -14.00 0.94 -7.82
C PHE A 983 -13.32 0.36 -9.07
N ASP A 984 -12.71 -0.83 -8.97
CA ASP A 984 -12.17 -1.61 -10.09
C ASP A 984 -12.94 -2.91 -10.37
N THR A 985 -13.86 -3.30 -9.50
CA THR A 985 -14.87 -4.35 -9.69
C THR A 985 -16.28 -3.85 -9.36
N GLY A 986 -17.29 -4.73 -9.46
CA GLY A 986 -18.69 -4.40 -9.15
C GLY A 986 -19.37 -3.47 -10.15
N GLY A 987 -20.60 -3.05 -9.84
CA GLY A 987 -21.43 -2.20 -10.71
C GLY A 987 -20.90 -0.76 -10.87
N TYR A 988 -20.09 -0.28 -9.92
CA TYR A 988 -19.48 1.06 -9.96
C TYR A 988 -18.09 1.10 -10.62
N LYS A 989 -17.60 -0.03 -11.15
CA LYS A 989 -16.29 -0.17 -11.80
C LYS A 989 -15.94 1.02 -12.72
N GLY A 990 -14.71 1.53 -12.57
CA GLY A 990 -14.19 2.66 -13.35
C GLY A 990 -14.55 4.03 -12.82
N HIS A 991 -15.34 4.13 -11.74
CA HIS A 991 -15.74 5.39 -11.13
C HIS A 991 -15.00 5.66 -9.80
N GLN A 992 -14.81 6.93 -9.51
CA GLN A 992 -14.30 7.44 -8.24
C GLN A 992 -15.43 7.45 -7.21
N ILE A 993 -15.09 7.01 -6.00
CA ILE A 993 -16.04 6.89 -4.89
C ILE A 993 -16.51 8.27 -4.45
N THR A 994 -17.80 8.38 -4.11
CA THR A 994 -18.46 9.60 -3.64
C THR A 994 -18.97 9.46 -2.20
N THR A 995 -19.40 10.58 -1.60
CA THR A 995 -20.10 10.55 -0.31
C THR A 995 -21.45 9.82 -0.38
N ARG A 996 -22.09 9.74 -1.56
CA ARG A 996 -23.31 8.97 -1.77
C ARG A 996 -23.04 7.47 -1.64
N ASP A 997 -22.03 6.97 -2.35
CA ASP A 997 -21.66 5.55 -2.38
C ASP A 997 -21.26 5.07 -0.97
N LEU A 998 -20.59 5.95 -0.20
CA LEU A 998 -20.26 5.72 1.20
C LEU A 998 -21.49 5.73 2.12
N ILE A 999 -22.43 6.65 1.93
CA ILE A 999 -23.70 6.67 2.67
C ILE A 999 -24.47 5.36 2.40
N GLU A 1000 -24.64 4.99 1.13
CA GLU A 1000 -25.32 3.78 0.65
C GLU A 1000 -24.72 2.50 1.26
N MET A 1001 -23.39 2.39 1.31
CA MET A 1001 -22.72 1.25 1.97
C MET A 1001 -23.11 1.15 3.45
N GLY A 1002 -23.33 2.27 4.13
CA GLY A 1002 -23.86 2.32 5.50
C GLY A 1002 -25.31 1.84 5.62
N GLU A 1003 -26.12 2.05 4.58
CA GLU A 1003 -27.52 1.58 4.49
C GLU A 1003 -27.56 0.06 4.23
N GLN A 1004 -26.85 -0.39 3.19
CA GLN A 1004 -26.73 -1.80 2.78
C GLN A 1004 -26.11 -2.69 3.88
N PHE A 1005 -25.25 -2.15 4.74
CA PHE A 1005 -24.74 -2.85 5.92
C PHE A 1005 -25.86 -3.19 6.92
N VAL A 1006 -26.84 -2.30 7.12
CA VAL A 1006 -27.99 -2.54 8.02
C VAL A 1006 -28.93 -3.58 7.41
N GLU A 1007 -29.16 -3.53 6.09
CA GLU A 1007 -29.94 -4.55 5.38
C GLU A 1007 -29.25 -5.92 5.48
N SER A 1008 -27.94 -5.97 5.23
CA SER A 1008 -27.10 -7.17 5.39
C SER A 1008 -27.21 -7.80 6.79
N LEU A 1009 -27.30 -7.00 7.86
CA LEU A 1009 -27.49 -7.51 9.23
C LEU A 1009 -28.86 -8.18 9.42
N VAL A 1010 -29.91 -7.66 8.78
CA VAL A 1010 -31.25 -8.28 8.80
C VAL A 1010 -31.26 -9.59 8.03
N HIS A 1011 -30.60 -9.64 6.86
CA HIS A 1011 -30.40 -10.87 6.07
C HIS A 1011 -29.57 -11.91 6.84
N LEU A 1012 -28.48 -11.50 7.49
CA LEU A 1012 -27.64 -12.34 8.35
C LEU A 1012 -28.45 -12.94 9.51
N LYS A 1013 -29.21 -12.13 10.25
CA LYS A 1013 -30.04 -12.62 11.35
C LYS A 1013 -31.08 -13.62 10.87
N LYS A 1014 -31.73 -13.38 9.72
CA LYS A 1014 -32.66 -14.34 9.09
C LYS A 1014 -31.97 -15.64 8.70
N ASN A 1015 -30.77 -15.59 8.12
CA ASN A 1015 -30.02 -16.79 7.74
C ASN A 1015 -29.55 -17.61 8.97
N VAL A 1016 -29.15 -16.94 10.06
CA VAL A 1016 -28.79 -17.59 11.34
C VAL A 1016 -30.04 -18.19 12.03
N GLU A 1017 -31.18 -17.48 12.04
CA GLU A 1017 -32.48 -18.02 12.50
C GLU A 1017 -32.92 -19.25 11.71
N GLN A 1018 -32.52 -19.36 10.44
CA GLN A 1018 -32.79 -20.49 9.55
C GLN A 1018 -31.70 -21.58 9.58
N GLY A 1019 -30.67 -21.46 10.43
CA GLY A 1019 -29.59 -22.44 10.55
C GLY A 1019 -28.69 -22.59 9.31
N LYS A 1020 -28.68 -21.61 8.40
CA LYS A 1020 -27.93 -21.70 7.14
C LYS A 1020 -26.42 -21.51 7.34
N SER A 1021 -25.64 -22.44 6.81
CA SER A 1021 -24.20 -22.26 6.56
C SER A 1021 -23.96 -21.24 5.44
N PRO A 1022 -22.72 -20.75 5.26
CA PRO A 1022 -22.30 -20.17 3.99
C PRO A 1022 -22.59 -21.08 2.80
N THR A 1023 -22.83 -20.49 1.63
CA THR A 1023 -23.21 -21.20 0.40
C THR A 1023 -22.02 -21.37 -0.54
N ARG A 1024 -21.23 -20.31 -0.71
CA ARG A 1024 -19.96 -20.32 -1.44
C ARG A 1024 -18.94 -21.02 -0.56
N ARG A 1025 -18.43 -22.18 -1.01
CA ARG A 1025 -17.34 -22.88 -0.31
C ARG A 1025 -16.15 -21.93 -0.16
N PHE A 1026 -15.60 -21.85 1.04
CA PHE A 1026 -14.30 -21.21 1.27
C PHE A 1026 -13.22 -22.08 0.63
N GLU A 1027 -13.00 -21.91 -0.67
CA GLU A 1027 -11.86 -22.52 -1.34
C GLU A 1027 -10.59 -21.94 -0.73
N ILE A 1028 -9.79 -22.81 -0.10
CA ILE A 1028 -8.53 -22.42 0.53
C ILE A 1028 -7.53 -22.16 -0.61
N GLY A 1029 -7.59 -20.94 -1.14
CA GLY A 1029 -6.92 -20.55 -2.37
C GLY A 1029 -5.42 -20.86 -2.34
N ALA A 1030 -4.98 -21.66 -3.32
CA ALA A 1030 -3.56 -22.00 -3.49
C ALA A 1030 -2.69 -20.76 -3.78
N GLU A 1031 -3.31 -19.62 -4.16
CA GLU A 1031 -2.68 -18.33 -4.45
C GLU A 1031 -2.03 -17.64 -3.24
N GLN A 1032 -2.18 -18.14 -2.01
CA GLN A 1032 -1.40 -17.68 -0.84
C GLN A 1032 -0.11 -18.51 -0.59
N LYS A 1033 0.46 -19.10 -1.64
CA LYS A 1033 1.74 -19.85 -1.63
C LYS A 1033 2.72 -19.42 -2.74
N GLU A 1034 2.82 -18.12 -3.02
CA GLU A 1034 3.97 -17.50 -3.72
C GLU A 1034 4.50 -16.28 -2.95
#